data_AF-A0A7X1DHK5-F1
#
_entry.id   AF-A0A7X1DHK5-F1
#
_cell.length_a   1.000
_cell.length_b   1.000
_cell.length_c   1.000
_cell.angle_alpha   90.00
_cell.angle_beta   90.00
_cell.angle_gamma   90.00
#
_symmetry.space_group_name_H-M   'P 1'
#
loop_
_entity.id
_entity.type
_entity.pdbx_description
1 polymer ?
#
loop_
_entity_poly.entity_id
_entity_poly.type
_entity_poly.pdbx_seq_one_letter_code
_entity_poly.pdbx_strand_id
1 'polypeptide(L)'
;MKKRKQIAALSLAAGLAVISEGDFTEFSGNKKVAAAEIMSSVPVTPNLIGGEEASSMAEIQPKAANTQGLNYKSTRVWGTAQPGATISITHYRFHAGTVAETHSATADSVGNWTIDVTELEISDALIISFQLNGSQYDSQNIVINTPLIDVTKVKPVTSNSTKVYGEGAIPGATVEVAYYGAGGQYFSEKVTADATGHYEATINQLPKKSSISVRQSVVRAGNTLSSTWAFLSVIQGIDSPVVNAVSNNDTKVTGYGKAGAQIRVKDRNRNQLGTATADENGQYEVTISKQVLGTRLLVTQEENIGVVDVSEPESVTVGQEAPEVTSELADGMTTVAGTAYPGADITVWTGGANIAATTKADALTGQWSATVPALVAGNAVQVRASLALNQYKDSIRYAINLGNPTDIRAIVADGKTKITGKGSPSATISVNLKTTTKRAQDLGTTTVDKDGKFELTIEQALDAQQLLITQSKNGLSSVSTDFTAVKGLDKLSDIGTVTTNSTKVTGKGSAGATISIKVNGTEIGTGQVDANGDFMATITKQAEGTKLTLIQQNTENESAPVEATVVKGIETVTEINKLSSHSTKVTGKGVAGSTISVKNNGIEIGTATTSDSGEFEITIPKQAEGSKLAITQSKAGDESEAVEVTIIKGLAAPIINDYFIGSAYIRGTAPAEAVKIALIVDNKEIRSVNVAANGSYSIYGNDVAALQKEGATFSIVARDSNNLVSEIATSEVKSVLEPTLNRYQVGQAHVTGLVAEGVTRIAVYDKSGKLLRYGQINADRTFKIYVEDQESFRVAGESFTVRAFNASGAISSPVQGTVEAHGLVAPTVNDFYLNSAYVKGTASTGATRVRLSVDGVAIRVAAVSSDGSYSIYVNDVAALKQVGATFEISALDGNNVASEPVIGVVKGLEPPVVNPYRVSQSYVTGTVSKEVKRISIFDKAGVILKNGQVNEDGTFKIYVNGIEALQVVGDSFTVKAFGENGSMSDGIVGIIQAK
;
A
#
# COMPACT_ATOMS: atom_id res chain seq x y z
N MET A 1 22.93 48.43 34.61
CA MET A 1 22.25 49.34 35.57
C MET A 1 23.12 49.53 36.81
N LYS A 2 23.22 50.78 37.28
CA LYS A 2 23.66 51.26 38.62
C LYS A 2 24.23 50.24 39.62
N LYS A 3 25.52 50.39 39.99
CA LYS A 3 26.08 50.77 41.32
C LYS A 3 27.58 50.45 41.34
N ARG A 4 28.44 51.47 41.47
CA ARG A 4 28.99 52.06 42.71
C ARG A 4 30.02 51.18 43.41
N LYS A 5 31.22 51.80 43.51
CA LYS A 5 32.14 51.85 44.66
C LYS A 5 32.95 50.56 44.87
N GLN A 6 34.26 50.59 45.16
CA GLN A 6 35.11 51.59 45.82
C GLN A 6 36.57 51.06 45.70
N ILE A 7 37.67 51.83 45.56
CA ILE A 7 38.43 52.61 46.56
C ILE A 7 39.69 53.12 45.81
N ALA A 8 39.89 54.44 45.69
CA ALA A 8 40.91 55.29 46.38
C ALA A 8 42.34 55.17 45.79
N ALA A 9 43.16 56.22 45.67
CA ALA A 9 43.23 57.47 46.44
C ALA A 9 43.97 58.61 45.72
N LEU A 10 43.62 59.84 46.12
CA LEU A 10 44.40 61.08 46.28
C LEU A 10 45.20 61.70 45.12
N SER A 11 44.83 62.95 44.75
CA SER A 11 45.77 64.09 44.85
C SER A 11 45.01 65.41 45.04
N LEU A 12 45.65 66.33 45.76
CA LEU A 12 45.17 67.63 46.24
C LEU A 12 45.09 68.68 45.12
N ALA A 13 44.07 69.54 45.16
CA ALA A 13 44.01 70.79 44.41
C ALA A 13 43.63 71.94 45.34
N ALA A 14 44.37 73.05 45.26
CA ALA A 14 43.91 74.38 45.64
C ALA A 14 43.90 75.22 44.35
N GLY A 15 42.70 75.66 43.96
CA GLY A 15 42.47 76.48 42.77
C GLY A 15 42.47 77.96 43.07
N LEU A 16 42.73 78.76 42.03
CA LEU A 16 42.32 80.16 41.97
C LEU A 16 41.60 80.43 40.63
N ALA A 17 40.41 80.98 40.80
CA ALA A 17 39.50 81.76 39.95
C ALA A 17 39.64 81.76 38.41
N VAL A 18 38.48 81.48 37.80
CA VAL A 18 38.05 81.73 36.42
C VAL A 18 37.73 83.22 36.24
N ILE A 19 38.14 83.81 35.12
CA ILE A 19 37.44 84.91 34.46
C ILE A 19 37.25 84.50 32.99
N SER A 20 35.99 84.57 32.56
CA SER A 20 35.51 84.35 31.20
C SER A 20 35.95 85.47 30.26
N GLU A 21 36.23 85.14 29.00
CA GLU A 21 35.71 85.87 27.83
C GLU A 21 36.06 85.07 26.58
N GLY A 22 35.02 84.71 25.84
CA GLY A 22 35.11 84.27 24.46
C GLY A 22 34.19 85.17 23.65
N ASP A 23 34.77 85.85 22.68
CA ASP A 23 34.22 86.03 21.33
C ASP A 23 35.14 87.01 20.58
N PHE A 24 35.72 86.56 19.48
CA PHE A 24 35.86 87.33 18.24
C PHE A 24 36.39 86.38 17.15
N THR A 25 35.49 86.06 16.23
CA THR A 25 35.79 85.62 14.86
C THR A 25 36.64 86.66 14.14
N GLU A 26 37.67 86.25 13.39
CA GLU A 26 37.73 86.45 11.92
C GLU A 26 39.08 86.11 11.25
N PHE A 27 38.93 85.65 9.99
CA PHE A 27 39.83 85.69 8.84
C PHE A 27 41.13 84.85 8.80
N SER A 28 40.99 83.66 8.23
CA SER A 28 42.01 83.04 7.38
C SER A 28 41.96 83.67 5.98
N GLY A 29 43.12 84.04 5.44
CA GLY A 29 43.24 84.66 4.13
C GLY A 29 44.67 84.63 3.61
N ASN A 30 45.06 83.49 3.04
CA ASN A 30 46.25 83.38 2.20
C ASN A 30 46.16 84.33 1.01
N LYS A 31 47.15 85.21 0.82
CA LYS A 31 47.51 85.71 -0.52
C LYS A 31 49.01 85.82 -0.70
N LYS A 32 49.45 85.16 -1.77
CA LYS A 32 50.76 85.14 -2.40
C LYS A 32 51.04 86.45 -3.16
N VAL A 33 52.32 86.85 -3.13
CA VAL A 33 53.12 87.56 -4.15
C VAL A 33 52.78 89.03 -4.46
N ALA A 34 53.74 89.91 -4.14
CA ALA A 34 54.28 90.89 -5.09
C ALA A 34 55.67 91.37 -4.60
N ALA A 35 56.68 91.17 -5.44
CA ALA A 35 57.97 91.83 -5.35
C ALA A 35 57.83 93.27 -5.89
N ALA A 36 58.32 94.24 -5.14
CA ALA A 36 58.79 95.52 -5.67
C ALA A 36 59.72 96.18 -4.66
N GLU A 37 60.93 96.45 -5.14
CA GLU A 37 62.04 97.16 -4.53
C GLU A 37 61.63 98.44 -3.81
N ILE A 38 62.25 98.75 -2.66
CA ILE A 38 62.92 100.05 -2.45
C ILE A 38 64.17 99.82 -1.59
N MET A 39 65.30 100.24 -2.14
CA MET A 39 66.63 100.23 -1.56
C MET A 39 66.77 101.10 -0.30
N SER A 40 67.71 100.66 0.53
CA SER A 40 68.59 101.41 1.44
C SER A 40 68.33 102.92 1.60
N SER A 41 68.12 103.35 2.84
CA SER A 41 68.97 104.38 3.46
C SER A 41 68.59 104.58 4.93
N VAL A 42 69.52 104.23 5.82
CA VAL A 42 69.57 104.64 7.23
C VAL A 42 71.07 104.80 7.52
N PRO A 43 71.50 105.74 8.36
CA PRO A 43 71.11 107.14 8.55
C PRO A 43 72.39 108.02 8.50
N VAL A 44 72.34 109.33 8.78
CA VAL A 44 73.12 109.94 9.89
C VAL A 44 72.50 111.31 10.16
N THR A 45 71.99 111.52 11.36
CA THR A 45 71.80 112.86 11.95
C THR A 45 73.13 113.38 12.47
N PRO A 46 73.59 114.59 12.09
CA PRO A 46 74.48 115.37 12.92
C PRO A 46 73.68 116.44 13.65
N ASN A 47 74.01 116.58 14.93
CA ASN A 47 73.44 117.52 15.85
C ASN A 47 74.01 118.93 15.61
N LEU A 48 73.22 119.94 15.99
CA LEU A 48 73.56 121.33 16.35
C LEU A 48 73.42 122.44 15.28
N ILE A 49 72.38 123.28 15.49
CA ILE A 49 72.36 124.76 15.65
C ILE A 49 73.24 125.55 14.67
N GLY A 50 72.78 126.54 13.88
CA GLY A 50 71.55 127.34 13.81
C GLY A 50 71.83 128.55 12.88
N GLY A 51 70.81 129.32 12.50
CA GLY A 51 70.96 130.62 11.79
C GLY A 51 69.57 131.16 11.41
N GLU A 52 69.12 132.29 11.98
CA GLU A 52 69.35 133.70 11.57
C GLU A 52 68.47 134.10 10.35
N GLU A 53 67.82 135.25 10.24
CA GLU A 53 68.05 136.58 10.81
C GLU A 53 66.73 137.34 11.07
N ALA A 54 66.77 138.24 12.06
CA ALA A 54 66.23 139.58 11.85
C ALA A 54 67.30 140.40 11.10
N SER A 55 67.01 140.70 9.83
CA SER A 55 67.54 141.80 9.01
C SER A 55 68.84 142.50 9.45
N SER A 56 69.98 142.16 8.81
CA SER A 56 70.86 143.18 8.21
C SER A 56 71.73 142.60 7.07
N MET A 57 71.28 142.82 5.84
CA MET A 57 72.03 142.86 4.56
C MET A 57 73.32 142.00 4.38
N ALA A 58 73.13 140.88 3.67
CA ALA A 58 73.88 140.37 2.48
C ALA A 58 75.34 139.86 2.58
N GLU A 59 75.54 138.53 2.39
CA GLU A 59 76.51 137.89 1.46
C GLU A 59 76.23 136.36 1.30
N ILE A 60 76.30 135.78 0.08
CA ILE A 60 75.93 134.37 -0.23
C ILE A 60 77.16 133.42 -0.08
N GLN A 61 77.05 132.35 0.73
CA GLN A 61 78.08 131.28 0.92
C GLN A 61 77.79 130.00 0.07
N PRO A 62 78.80 129.27 -0.45
CA PRO A 62 78.61 128.05 -1.27
C PRO A 62 78.30 126.76 -0.47
N LYS A 63 77.74 125.72 -1.13
CA LYS A 63 77.14 124.50 -0.53
C LYS A 63 78.09 123.26 -0.56
N ALA A 64 78.14 122.47 0.53
CA ALA A 64 79.03 121.30 0.75
C ALA A 64 78.74 120.04 -0.12
N ALA A 65 79.74 119.14 -0.28
CA ALA A 65 79.69 117.92 -1.12
C ALA A 65 79.05 116.68 -0.46
N ASN A 66 78.29 115.85 -1.20
CA ASN A 66 77.72 114.55 -0.76
C ASN A 66 78.58 113.37 -1.25
N THR A 67 78.79 112.32 -0.44
CA THR A 67 79.72 111.20 -0.71
C THR A 67 79.09 109.81 -0.54
N GLN A 68 79.43 108.87 -1.42
CA GLN A 68 78.99 107.47 -1.50
C GLN A 68 80.16 106.50 -1.79
N GLY A 69 79.98 105.19 -1.56
CA GLY A 69 80.98 104.15 -1.88
C GLY A 69 81.95 103.78 -0.74
N LEU A 70 81.49 103.83 0.52
CA LEU A 70 82.32 103.70 1.72
C LEU A 70 82.18 102.34 2.44
N ASN A 71 82.07 101.22 1.72
CA ASN A 71 81.93 99.88 2.31
C ASN A 71 83.26 99.12 2.36
N TYR A 72 83.36 98.11 3.24
CA TYR A 72 84.48 97.16 3.23
C TYR A 72 84.70 96.58 1.83
N LYS A 73 85.96 96.61 1.36
CA LYS A 73 86.42 96.21 0.01
C LYS A 73 86.03 97.13 -1.14
N SER A 74 85.53 98.33 -0.88
CA SER A 74 85.28 99.33 -1.95
C SER A 74 86.59 99.94 -2.44
N THR A 75 86.71 100.25 -3.73
CA THR A 75 87.91 100.88 -4.34
C THR A 75 87.61 102.23 -4.99
N ARG A 76 86.38 102.72 -4.87
CA ARG A 76 85.93 103.96 -5.52
C ARG A 76 84.93 104.68 -4.65
N VAL A 77 85.18 105.97 -4.45
CA VAL A 77 84.33 106.88 -3.68
C VAL A 77 83.86 107.98 -4.62
N TRP A 78 82.58 108.33 -4.55
CA TRP A 78 81.98 109.23 -5.54
C TRP A 78 80.87 110.06 -4.93
N GLY A 79 80.51 111.16 -5.61
CA GLY A 79 79.64 112.15 -5.02
C GLY A 79 79.24 113.29 -5.94
N THR A 80 78.61 114.30 -5.33
CA THR A 80 78.21 115.55 -5.99
C THR A 80 78.64 116.75 -5.16
N ALA A 81 79.00 117.86 -5.81
CA ALA A 81 79.42 119.13 -5.23
C ALA A 81 79.09 120.31 -6.17
N GLN A 82 79.36 121.54 -5.77
CA GLN A 82 79.13 122.71 -6.64
C GLN A 82 80.12 122.71 -7.83
N PRO A 83 79.70 123.02 -9.07
CA PRO A 83 80.57 122.94 -10.25
C PRO A 83 81.86 123.76 -10.11
N GLY A 84 83.00 123.16 -10.45
CA GLY A 84 84.32 123.78 -10.31
C GLY A 84 84.93 123.71 -8.89
N ALA A 85 84.22 123.13 -7.91
CA ALA A 85 84.79 122.86 -6.58
C ALA A 85 85.76 121.67 -6.64
N THR A 86 86.88 121.73 -5.92
CA THR A 86 87.79 120.60 -5.76
C THR A 86 87.51 119.86 -4.45
N ILE A 87 87.24 118.55 -4.55
CA ILE A 87 87.05 117.64 -3.41
C ILE A 87 88.33 116.87 -3.21
N SER A 88 88.79 116.81 -1.97
CA SER A 88 89.96 116.03 -1.56
C SER A 88 89.56 114.99 -0.53
N ILE A 89 89.91 113.73 -0.76
CA ILE A 89 89.76 112.63 0.19
C ILE A 89 91.14 112.22 0.66
N THR A 90 91.42 112.40 1.94
CA THR A 90 92.56 111.79 2.61
C THR A 90 92.13 110.45 3.21
N HIS A 91 92.56 109.36 2.58
CA HIS A 91 92.35 107.99 3.05
C HIS A 91 93.51 107.56 3.94
N TYR A 92 93.22 107.38 5.23
CA TYR A 92 94.11 106.85 6.25
C TYR A 92 93.98 105.34 6.32
N ARG A 93 95.04 104.67 5.86
CA ARG A 93 95.16 103.22 5.92
C ARG A 93 95.86 102.80 7.20
N PHE A 94 95.09 102.70 8.28
CA PHE A 94 95.63 102.36 9.60
C PHE A 94 96.19 100.94 9.66
N HIS A 95 95.64 100.01 8.89
CA HIS A 95 96.13 98.63 8.80
C HIS A 95 97.43 98.47 7.99
N ALA A 96 97.86 99.51 7.27
CA ALA A 96 99.08 99.55 6.46
C ALA A 96 100.17 100.46 7.05
N GLY A 97 100.13 100.75 8.36
CA GLY A 97 101.15 101.58 9.03
C GLY A 97 100.84 103.09 9.05
N THR A 98 99.56 103.47 8.98
CA THR A 98 99.07 104.86 8.90
C THR A 98 99.68 105.63 7.72
N VAL A 99 99.38 105.16 6.52
CA VAL A 99 99.65 105.92 5.29
C VAL A 99 98.41 106.75 4.96
N ALA A 100 98.58 108.06 4.85
CA ALA A 100 97.53 108.99 4.47
C ALA A 100 97.71 109.37 2.99
N GLU A 101 96.79 108.93 2.14
CA GLU A 101 96.80 109.27 0.72
C GLU A 101 95.70 110.27 0.44
N THR A 102 96.08 111.46 -0.01
CA THR A 102 95.12 112.47 -0.43
C THR A 102 94.93 112.40 -1.92
N HIS A 103 93.72 112.04 -2.31
CA HIS A 103 93.25 112.07 -3.68
C HIS A 103 92.36 113.29 -3.83
N SER A 104 92.40 113.96 -4.97
CA SER A 104 91.48 115.07 -5.22
C SER A 104 90.95 115.05 -6.64
N ALA A 105 89.72 115.51 -6.80
CA ALA A 105 89.08 115.69 -8.08
C ALA A 105 88.24 116.97 -8.06
N THR A 106 88.26 117.70 -9.16
CA THR A 106 87.37 118.85 -9.34
C THR A 106 86.03 118.37 -9.89
N ALA A 107 84.96 118.83 -9.26
CA ALA A 107 83.61 118.61 -9.72
C ALA A 107 83.44 119.22 -11.12
N ASP A 108 82.90 118.44 -12.04
CA ASP A 108 82.70 118.85 -13.43
C ASP A 108 81.71 120.04 -13.54
N SER A 109 81.49 120.54 -14.76
CA SER A 109 80.59 121.68 -15.02
C SER A 109 79.15 121.49 -14.57
N VAL A 110 78.75 120.26 -14.21
CA VAL A 110 77.41 119.92 -13.69
C VAL A 110 77.43 119.54 -12.21
N GLY A 111 78.62 119.36 -11.61
CA GLY A 111 78.83 119.19 -10.17
C GLY A 111 79.16 117.76 -9.72
N ASN A 112 79.36 116.80 -10.62
CA ASN A 112 79.69 115.43 -10.21
C ASN A 112 81.19 115.24 -10.02
N TRP A 113 81.57 114.34 -9.10
CA TRP A 113 82.96 113.94 -8.90
C TRP A 113 83.08 112.47 -8.51
N THR A 114 84.21 111.87 -8.89
CA THR A 114 84.57 110.50 -8.51
C THR A 114 86.06 110.47 -8.21
N ILE A 115 86.43 109.74 -7.17
CA ILE A 115 87.80 109.53 -6.75
C ILE A 115 88.00 108.02 -6.57
N ASP A 116 88.94 107.47 -7.33
CA ASP A 116 89.45 106.13 -7.04
C ASP A 116 90.31 106.19 -5.78
N VAL A 117 90.05 105.27 -4.86
CA VAL A 117 90.80 105.10 -3.63
C VAL A 117 91.34 103.69 -3.57
N THR A 118 92.41 103.50 -2.80
CA THR A 118 92.91 102.15 -2.56
C THR A 118 91.85 101.34 -1.78
N GLU A 119 91.77 100.02 -2.02
CA GLU A 119 90.72 99.16 -1.45
C GLU A 119 90.55 99.38 0.05
N LEU A 120 89.33 99.73 0.45
CA LEU A 120 88.97 100.03 1.82
C LEU A 120 88.97 98.75 2.64
N GLU A 121 89.82 98.66 3.66
CA GLU A 121 89.72 97.57 4.64
C GLU A 121 89.08 98.05 5.93
N ILE A 122 88.70 97.09 6.78
CA ILE A 122 88.18 97.37 8.12
C ILE A 122 89.19 98.24 8.89
N SER A 123 88.64 99.24 9.58
CA SER A 123 89.32 100.27 10.38
C SER A 123 90.05 101.36 9.59
N ASP A 124 89.93 101.40 8.25
CA ASP A 124 90.35 102.58 7.49
C ASP A 124 89.52 103.81 7.81
N ALA A 125 90.15 104.99 7.82
CA ALA A 125 89.41 106.25 7.92
C ALA A 125 89.60 107.14 6.69
N LEU A 126 88.55 107.85 6.30
CA LEU A 126 88.56 108.80 5.20
C LEU A 126 88.18 110.18 5.74
N ILE A 127 89.01 111.18 5.46
CA ILE A 127 88.74 112.60 5.71
C ILE A 127 88.45 113.26 4.37
N ILE A 128 87.28 113.86 4.21
CA ILE A 128 86.82 114.42 2.93
C ILE A 128 86.62 115.92 3.09
N SER A 129 87.35 116.72 2.32
CA SER A 129 87.39 118.18 2.37
C SER A 129 87.04 118.79 1.02
N PHE A 130 86.51 120.02 1.00
CA PHE A 130 86.10 120.71 -0.23
C PHE A 130 86.57 122.17 -0.31
N GLN A 131 86.99 122.61 -1.51
CA GLN A 131 87.44 123.98 -1.80
C GLN A 131 86.73 124.55 -3.05
N LEU A 132 86.28 125.81 -3.01
CA LEU A 132 85.68 126.52 -4.16
C LEU A 132 86.13 127.99 -4.22
N ASN A 133 86.52 128.47 -5.40
CA ASN A 133 87.04 129.83 -5.65
C ASN A 133 88.18 130.28 -4.70
N GLY A 134 89.04 129.33 -4.30
CA GLY A 134 90.19 129.59 -3.44
C GLY A 134 89.88 129.62 -1.93
N SER A 135 88.62 129.46 -1.51
CA SER A 135 88.23 129.31 -0.11
C SER A 135 87.96 127.84 0.24
N GLN A 136 88.40 127.40 1.42
CA GLN A 136 88.18 126.05 1.94
C GLN A 136 86.98 126.00 2.88
N TYR A 137 86.23 124.92 2.79
CA TYR A 137 85.04 124.65 3.59
C TYR A 137 85.14 123.26 4.26
N ASP A 138 84.24 122.97 5.22
CA ASP A 138 84.31 121.88 6.21
C ASP A 138 84.71 120.49 5.71
N SER A 139 85.14 119.60 6.63
CA SER A 139 85.53 118.22 6.30
C SER A 139 84.72 117.15 7.06
N GLN A 140 84.47 115.98 6.46
CA GLN A 140 83.85 114.82 7.10
C GLN A 140 84.85 113.67 7.35
N ASN A 141 84.76 113.01 8.51
CA ASN A 141 85.61 111.86 8.88
C ASN A 141 84.76 110.58 9.01
N ILE A 142 85.13 109.51 8.31
CA ILE A 142 84.37 108.25 8.26
C ILE A 142 85.31 107.05 8.46
N VAL A 143 84.91 106.03 9.23
CA VAL A 143 85.69 104.78 9.48
C VAL A 143 84.95 103.56 8.94
N ILE A 144 85.67 102.64 8.28
CA ILE A 144 85.12 101.41 7.68
C ILE A 144 85.00 100.31 8.75
N ASN A 145 83.80 99.80 8.97
CA ASN A 145 83.52 98.79 10.01
C ASN A 145 83.37 97.38 9.45
N THR A 146 83.47 96.36 10.33
CA THR A 146 83.15 94.97 9.97
C THR A 146 81.68 94.84 9.52
N PRO A 147 81.39 94.10 8.43
CA PRO A 147 80.01 93.79 8.09
C PRO A 147 79.35 92.94 9.18
N LEU A 148 78.02 93.01 9.29
CA LEU A 148 77.25 92.10 10.15
C LEU A 148 77.36 90.65 9.62
N ILE A 149 77.40 89.68 10.53
CA ILE A 149 77.30 88.26 10.12
C ILE A 149 75.87 87.96 9.66
N ASP A 150 75.74 87.28 8.52
CA ASP A 150 74.45 86.91 7.95
C ASP A 150 73.89 85.67 8.65
N VAL A 151 73.03 85.88 9.65
CA VAL A 151 72.42 84.78 10.43
C VAL A 151 71.50 83.88 9.60
N THR A 152 71.08 84.31 8.40
CA THR A 152 70.28 83.45 7.51
C THR A 152 71.08 82.26 6.97
N LYS A 153 72.41 82.32 7.09
CA LYS A 153 73.34 81.24 6.72
C LYS A 153 73.74 80.35 7.91
N VAL A 154 73.09 80.51 9.06
CA VAL A 154 73.23 79.60 10.21
C VAL A 154 72.11 78.57 10.17
N LYS A 155 72.43 77.27 10.26
CA LYS A 155 71.42 76.21 10.30
C LYS A 155 70.53 76.37 11.55
N PRO A 156 69.24 75.97 11.48
CA PRO A 156 68.37 75.99 12.64
C PRO A 156 68.95 75.23 13.83
N VAL A 157 68.78 75.77 15.04
CA VAL A 157 69.25 75.18 16.29
C VAL A 157 68.06 74.90 17.19
N THR A 158 67.93 73.68 17.69
CA THR A 158 66.86 73.25 18.59
C THR A 158 67.33 73.12 20.03
N SER A 159 66.41 73.00 20.99
CA SER A 159 66.76 72.68 22.39
C SER A 159 67.46 71.32 22.55
N ASN A 160 67.30 70.41 21.57
CA ASN A 160 67.96 69.11 21.52
C ASN A 160 69.27 69.13 20.71
N SER A 161 69.62 70.26 20.07
CA SER A 161 70.83 70.39 19.26
C SER A 161 72.09 70.41 20.15
N THR A 162 73.12 69.70 19.70
CA THR A 162 74.45 69.65 20.35
C THR A 162 75.52 70.40 19.57
N LYS A 163 75.17 70.99 18.42
CA LYS A 163 76.09 71.70 17.52
C LYS A 163 75.39 72.86 16.81
N VAL A 164 76.17 73.90 16.47
CA VAL A 164 75.75 75.05 15.67
C VAL A 164 76.61 75.10 14.41
N TYR A 165 75.95 75.20 13.27
CA TYR A 165 76.59 75.23 11.94
C TYR A 165 76.26 76.55 11.25
N GLY A 166 77.27 77.24 10.70
CA GLY A 166 77.03 78.44 9.90
C GLY A 166 78.04 78.66 8.78
N GLU A 167 77.66 79.53 7.84
CA GLU A 167 78.42 79.85 6.63
C GLU A 167 78.47 81.37 6.38
N GLY A 168 79.43 81.83 5.57
CA GLY A 168 79.53 83.24 5.16
C GLY A 168 80.16 84.18 6.21
N ALA A 169 80.83 83.65 7.22
CA ALA A 169 81.72 84.44 8.07
C ALA A 169 82.95 84.91 7.26
N ILE A 170 83.59 86.00 7.69
CA ILE A 170 84.83 86.48 7.04
C ILE A 170 85.90 85.37 7.13
N PRO A 171 86.51 84.93 6.01
CA PRO A 171 87.52 83.87 6.04
C PRO A 171 88.66 84.18 7.01
N GLY A 172 88.98 83.22 7.88
CA GLY A 172 90.02 83.37 8.90
C GLY A 172 89.63 84.22 10.13
N ALA A 173 88.43 84.80 10.17
CA ALA A 173 87.93 85.48 11.36
C ALA A 173 87.60 84.49 12.48
N THR A 174 87.71 84.94 13.73
CA THR A 174 87.25 84.17 14.88
C THR A 174 85.73 84.36 15.02
N VAL A 175 85.00 83.26 15.02
CA VAL A 175 83.55 83.18 15.27
C VAL A 175 83.35 82.63 16.68
N GLU A 176 82.73 83.43 17.54
CA GLU A 176 82.35 83.06 18.89
C GLU A 176 80.84 82.76 18.92
N VAL A 177 80.48 81.53 19.28
CA VAL A 177 79.11 81.11 19.53
C VAL A 177 78.88 81.09 21.03
N ALA A 178 78.09 82.04 21.54
CA ALA A 178 77.82 82.17 22.97
C ALA A 178 76.34 81.99 23.30
N TYR A 179 76.06 81.30 24.40
CA TYR A 179 74.72 80.91 24.82
C TYR A 179 74.63 80.72 26.34
N TYR A 180 73.39 80.67 26.86
CA TYR A 180 73.13 80.33 28.26
C TYR A 180 72.58 78.91 28.36
N GLY A 181 73.23 78.06 29.16
CA GLY A 181 72.76 76.69 29.41
C GLY A 181 71.60 76.63 30.41
N ALA A 182 71.09 75.42 30.65
CA ALA A 182 70.09 75.17 31.70
C ALA A 182 70.64 75.64 33.06
N GLY A 183 69.95 76.61 33.70
CA GLY A 183 70.39 77.25 34.95
C GLY A 183 71.08 78.61 34.78
N GLY A 184 71.14 79.18 33.58
CA GLY A 184 71.63 80.55 33.35
C GLY A 184 73.15 80.70 33.31
N GLN A 185 73.89 79.59 33.25
CA GLN A 185 75.35 79.57 33.09
C GLN A 185 75.73 80.04 31.68
N TYR A 186 76.70 80.96 31.57
CA TYR A 186 77.20 81.45 30.29
C TYR A 186 78.24 80.49 29.71
N PHE A 187 78.04 80.08 28.46
CA PHE A 187 78.97 79.28 27.68
C PHE A 187 79.32 80.02 26.40
N SER A 188 80.56 79.88 25.94
CA SER A 188 81.00 80.41 24.65
C SER A 188 82.03 79.48 24.04
N GLU A 189 81.85 79.14 22.76
CA GLU A 189 82.80 78.36 21.98
C GLU A 189 83.37 79.25 20.87
N LYS A 190 84.70 79.32 20.76
CA LYS A 190 85.39 80.10 19.73
C LYS A 190 85.99 79.18 18.70
N VAL A 191 85.59 79.39 17.45
CA VAL A 191 86.06 78.64 16.29
C VAL A 191 86.56 79.61 15.22
N THR A 192 87.49 79.16 14.38
CA THR A 192 87.98 79.98 13.26
C THR A 192 87.20 79.60 12.01
N ALA A 193 86.64 80.60 11.31
CA ALA A 193 86.00 80.37 10.03
C ALA A 193 87.03 79.90 9.00
N ASP A 194 86.71 78.86 8.25
CA ASP A 194 87.60 78.32 7.22
C ASP A 194 87.80 79.29 6.04
N ALA A 195 88.62 78.91 5.05
CA ALA A 195 88.91 79.75 3.88
C ALA A 195 87.67 80.11 3.04
N THR A 196 86.56 79.38 3.21
CA THR A 196 85.27 79.59 2.55
C THR A 196 84.24 80.28 3.45
N GLY A 197 84.56 80.50 4.73
CA GLY A 197 83.70 81.16 5.70
C GLY A 197 82.75 80.22 6.47
N HIS A 198 82.95 78.90 6.44
CA HIS A 198 82.17 77.94 7.25
C HIS A 198 82.73 77.78 8.66
N TYR A 199 81.85 77.46 9.61
CA TYR A 199 82.22 77.16 10.99
C TYR A 199 81.23 76.17 11.66
N GLU A 200 81.76 75.38 12.59
CA GLU A 200 81.01 74.41 13.40
C GLU A 200 81.43 74.56 14.87
N ALA A 201 80.47 74.86 15.74
CA ALA A 201 80.69 74.97 17.19
C ALA A 201 79.89 73.91 17.94
N THR A 202 80.52 73.25 18.91
CA THR A 202 79.82 72.29 19.80
C THR A 202 79.16 73.05 20.94
N ILE A 203 77.93 72.67 21.28
CA ILE A 203 77.13 73.29 22.33
C ILE A 203 76.53 72.24 23.27
N ASN A 204 76.27 72.64 24.51
CA ASN A 204 75.49 71.87 25.46
C ASN A 204 73.99 72.01 25.17
N GLN A 205 73.19 71.15 25.80
CA GLN A 205 71.73 71.21 25.69
C GLN A 205 71.20 72.61 26.05
N LEU A 206 70.34 73.15 25.18
CA LEU A 206 69.86 74.52 25.28
C LEU A 206 68.50 74.57 26.00
N PRO A 207 68.26 75.59 26.86
CA PRO A 207 66.94 75.82 27.42
C PRO A 207 65.89 76.09 26.34
N LYS A 208 64.63 75.67 26.58
CA LYS A 208 63.50 76.00 25.71
C LYS A 208 63.35 77.53 25.60
N LYS A 209 63.17 78.05 24.38
CA LYS A 209 63.05 79.50 24.05
C LYS A 209 64.28 80.36 24.37
N SER A 210 65.48 79.76 24.39
CA SER A 210 66.73 80.52 24.49
C SER A 210 67.12 81.16 23.15
N SER A 211 68.13 82.02 23.18
CA SER A 211 68.80 82.55 21.99
C SER A 211 70.29 82.25 22.08
N ILE A 212 70.89 81.90 20.95
CA ILE A 212 72.35 81.89 20.81
C ILE A 212 72.81 83.19 20.16
N SER A 213 74.00 83.65 20.51
CA SER A 213 74.65 84.78 19.84
C SER A 213 75.84 84.26 19.05
N VAL A 214 75.99 84.76 17.83
CA VAL A 214 77.14 84.51 16.97
C VAL A 214 77.85 85.83 16.75
N ARG A 215 79.10 85.92 17.18
CA ARG A 215 79.93 87.11 17.06
C ARG A 215 81.11 86.80 16.16
N GLN A 216 81.27 87.58 15.09
CA GLN A 216 82.48 87.54 14.27
C GLN A 216 83.41 88.68 14.66
N SER A 217 84.68 88.37 14.86
CA SER A 217 85.72 89.33 15.19
C SER A 217 86.91 89.17 14.26
N VAL A 218 87.33 90.27 13.64
CA VAL A 218 88.59 90.32 12.89
C VAL A 218 89.67 90.76 13.85
N VAL A 219 90.58 89.83 14.16
CA VAL A 219 91.69 90.04 15.08
C VAL A 219 92.98 90.12 14.27
N ARG A 220 93.78 91.16 14.47
CA ARG A 220 95.14 91.29 13.90
C ARG A 220 96.12 91.64 15.00
N ALA A 221 97.25 90.93 15.03
CA ALA A 221 98.30 91.08 16.06
C ALA A 221 97.75 91.03 17.51
N GLY A 222 96.72 90.21 17.75
CA GLY A 222 96.08 90.03 19.05
C GLY A 222 95.01 91.06 19.42
N ASN A 223 94.86 92.15 18.66
CA ASN A 223 93.86 93.18 18.92
C ASN A 223 92.62 93.00 18.05
N THR A 224 91.43 93.13 18.65
CA THR A 224 90.15 93.13 17.91
C THR A 224 89.97 94.49 17.25
N LEU A 225 90.03 94.53 15.92
CA LEU A 225 89.94 95.79 15.16
C LEU A 225 88.50 96.30 15.06
N SER A 226 87.56 95.37 14.87
CA SER A 226 86.12 95.61 14.82
C SER A 226 85.41 94.27 15.04
N SER A 227 84.21 94.29 15.62
CA SER A 227 83.40 93.08 15.81
C SER A 227 81.93 93.37 15.63
N THR A 228 81.22 92.43 15.02
CA THR A 228 79.77 92.44 14.89
C THR A 228 79.19 91.15 15.45
N TRP A 229 77.94 91.22 15.89
CA TRP A 229 77.24 90.11 16.51
C TRP A 229 75.80 90.07 16.06
N ALA A 230 75.22 88.88 16.10
CA ALA A 230 73.83 88.65 15.78
C ALA A 230 73.26 87.51 16.64
N PHE A 231 71.94 87.49 16.81
CA PHE A 231 71.24 86.48 17.59
C PHE A 231 70.46 85.52 16.70
N LEU A 232 70.41 84.25 17.12
CA LEU A 232 69.52 83.24 16.56
C LEU A 232 68.63 82.68 17.67
N SER A 233 67.32 82.62 17.42
CA SER A 233 66.36 82.00 18.33
C SER A 233 66.46 80.47 18.28
N VAL A 234 66.43 79.83 19.45
CA VAL A 234 66.46 78.37 19.58
C VAL A 234 65.04 77.82 19.44
N ILE A 235 64.86 76.90 18.51
CA ILE A 235 63.59 76.20 18.26
C ILE A 235 63.36 75.18 19.38
N GLN A 236 62.13 75.03 19.86
CA GLN A 236 61.81 73.97 20.81
C GLN A 236 61.96 72.61 20.11
N GLY A 237 62.80 71.73 20.66
CA GLY A 237 62.95 70.36 20.17
C GLY A 237 61.76 69.46 20.54
N ILE A 238 61.63 68.33 19.85
CA ILE A 238 60.56 67.34 20.06
C ILE A 238 60.69 66.65 21.43
N ASP A 239 59.56 66.51 22.14
CA ASP A 239 59.47 65.79 23.42
C ASP A 239 59.51 64.25 23.20
N SER A 240 59.65 63.43 24.24
CA SER A 240 59.59 61.95 24.13
C SER A 240 58.19 61.45 23.73
N PRO A 241 58.07 60.30 23.03
CA PRO A 241 56.76 59.74 22.68
C PRO A 241 56.08 59.11 23.89
N VAL A 242 54.75 59.07 23.91
CA VAL A 242 53.95 58.31 24.88
C VAL A 242 53.80 56.88 24.40
N VAL A 243 54.20 55.89 25.21
CA VAL A 243 54.18 54.47 24.84
C VAL A 243 53.08 53.73 25.64
N ASN A 244 52.21 52.98 24.95
CA ASN A 244 51.24 52.12 25.61
C ASN A 244 51.90 50.90 26.27
N ALA A 245 51.19 50.23 27.18
CA ALA A 245 51.69 48.99 27.78
C ALA A 245 51.93 47.92 26.70
N VAL A 246 53.02 47.16 26.85
CA VAL A 246 53.43 46.11 25.91
C VAL A 246 53.47 44.77 26.66
N SER A 247 52.83 43.74 26.11
CA SER A 247 52.88 42.37 26.60
C SER A 247 53.92 41.53 25.85
N ASN A 248 54.30 40.40 26.42
CA ASN A 248 55.21 39.42 25.82
C ASN A 248 54.63 38.69 24.60
N ASN A 249 53.34 38.85 24.31
CA ASN A 249 52.70 38.35 23.09
C ASN A 249 52.44 39.45 22.06
N ASP A 250 52.65 40.73 22.41
CA ASP A 250 52.50 41.83 21.48
C ASP A 250 53.58 41.77 20.40
N THR A 251 53.16 42.00 19.16
CA THR A 251 54.05 42.16 17.99
C THR A 251 54.11 43.61 17.53
N LYS A 252 53.58 44.52 18.35
CA LYS A 252 53.41 45.93 18.02
C LYS A 252 53.63 46.75 19.28
N VAL A 253 54.34 47.86 19.13
CA VAL A 253 54.42 48.92 20.16
C VAL A 253 53.62 50.09 19.65
N THR A 254 52.59 50.48 20.40
CA THR A 254 51.69 51.58 20.04
C THR A 254 51.86 52.76 20.97
N GLY A 255 51.42 53.93 20.53
CA GLY A 255 51.51 55.13 21.33
C GLY A 255 51.21 56.40 20.56
N TYR A 256 51.62 57.53 21.13
CA TYR A 256 51.45 58.86 20.56
C TYR A 256 52.79 59.60 20.51
N GLY A 257 53.11 60.20 19.37
CA GLY A 257 54.26 61.06 19.11
C GLY A 257 53.86 62.33 18.36
N LYS A 258 54.84 63.11 17.90
CA LYS A 258 54.63 64.27 17.03
C LYS A 258 54.23 63.79 15.64
N ALA A 259 53.17 64.36 15.08
CA ALA A 259 52.68 64.01 13.75
C ALA A 259 53.78 64.10 12.69
N GLY A 260 53.93 63.05 11.88
CA GLY A 260 54.95 62.93 10.85
C GLY A 260 56.36 62.55 11.33
N ALA A 261 56.60 62.46 12.65
CA ALA A 261 57.91 62.06 13.18
C ALA A 261 58.15 60.54 13.02
N GLN A 262 59.40 60.14 12.79
CA GLN A 262 59.80 58.74 12.73
C GLN A 262 60.02 58.19 14.15
N ILE A 263 59.25 57.19 14.53
CA ILE A 263 59.35 56.45 15.79
C ILE A 263 60.33 55.29 15.62
N ARG A 264 61.24 55.12 16.59
CA ARG A 264 62.17 53.98 16.65
C ARG A 264 62.00 53.27 17.99
N VAL A 265 61.87 51.94 17.97
CA VAL A 265 61.85 51.09 19.15
C VAL A 265 63.16 50.30 19.20
N LYS A 266 63.84 50.36 20.35
CA LYS A 266 65.09 49.66 20.62
C LYS A 266 65.00 48.82 21.89
N ASP A 267 65.83 47.78 21.98
CA ASP A 267 66.03 47.04 23.24
C ASP A 267 66.99 47.78 24.20
N ARG A 268 67.21 47.21 25.39
CA ARG A 268 68.16 47.75 26.39
C ARG A 268 69.61 47.81 25.88
N ASN A 269 69.98 46.99 24.90
CA ASN A 269 71.30 46.96 24.28
C ASN A 269 71.41 47.95 23.10
N ARG A 270 70.38 48.77 22.88
CA ARG A 270 70.25 49.73 21.76
C ARG A 270 70.11 49.09 20.37
N ASN A 271 69.80 47.79 20.28
CA ASN A 271 69.46 47.17 19.00
C ASN A 271 68.08 47.65 18.55
N GLN A 272 67.95 47.98 17.27
CA GLN A 272 66.67 48.40 16.71
C GLN A 272 65.74 47.19 16.51
N LEU A 273 64.55 47.27 17.12
CA LEU A 273 63.50 46.25 17.03
C LEU A 273 62.48 46.58 15.93
N GLY A 274 62.26 47.87 15.67
CA GLY A 274 61.34 48.33 14.63
C GLY A 274 61.31 49.85 14.52
N THR A 275 60.70 50.33 13.43
CA THR A 275 60.44 51.75 13.17
C THR A 275 59.08 51.95 12.53
N ALA A 276 58.45 53.10 12.76
CA ALA A 276 57.24 53.54 12.07
C ALA A 276 57.22 55.06 11.99
N THR A 277 56.25 55.63 11.28
CA THR A 277 56.00 57.08 11.29
C THR A 277 54.71 57.33 12.06
N ALA A 278 54.69 58.35 12.92
CA ALA A 278 53.46 58.80 13.56
C ALA A 278 52.55 59.48 12.54
N ASP A 279 51.26 59.13 12.56
CA ASP A 279 50.26 59.66 11.63
C ASP A 279 49.93 61.14 11.88
N GLU A 280 49.00 61.71 11.11
CA GLU A 280 48.60 63.12 11.22
C GLU A 280 48.01 63.48 12.61
N ASN A 281 47.50 62.50 13.35
CA ASN A 281 46.99 62.66 14.72
C ASN A 281 48.06 62.35 15.78
N GLY A 282 49.28 62.01 15.36
CA GLY A 282 50.37 61.60 16.23
C GLY A 282 50.32 60.14 16.69
N GLN A 283 49.36 59.33 16.26
CA GLN A 283 49.32 57.91 16.62
C GLN A 283 50.40 57.14 15.86
N TYR A 284 51.05 56.19 16.53
CA TYR A 284 52.00 55.30 15.87
C TYR A 284 51.79 53.85 16.27
N GLU A 285 52.21 52.97 15.36
CA GLU A 285 52.28 51.54 15.58
C GLU A 285 53.58 51.00 14.98
N VAL A 286 54.50 50.56 15.83
CA VAL A 286 55.78 49.98 15.43
C VAL A 286 55.69 48.47 15.51
N THR A 287 55.78 47.78 14.37
CA THR A 287 55.86 46.32 14.35
C THR A 287 57.22 45.84 14.89
N ILE A 288 57.18 44.89 15.82
CA ILE A 288 58.34 44.24 16.45
C ILE A 288 58.09 42.73 16.56
N SER A 289 59.16 41.94 16.70
CA SER A 289 59.01 40.55 17.14
C SER A 289 58.58 40.48 18.61
N LYS A 290 57.87 39.42 19.00
CA LYS A 290 57.52 39.14 20.41
C LYS A 290 58.76 39.23 21.28
N GLN A 291 58.62 39.91 22.41
CA GLN A 291 59.72 40.15 23.32
C GLN A 291 59.60 39.27 24.56
N VAL A 292 60.74 38.85 25.10
CA VAL A 292 60.79 38.11 26.36
C VAL A 292 60.18 38.96 27.48
N LEU A 293 59.46 38.31 28.39
CA LEU A 293 58.90 38.94 29.59
C LEU A 293 59.98 39.69 30.37
N GLY A 294 59.69 40.92 30.78
CA GLY A 294 60.61 41.78 31.54
C GLY A 294 61.63 42.54 30.67
N THR A 295 61.64 42.34 29.34
CA THR A 295 62.47 43.15 28.44
C THR A 295 62.08 44.62 28.54
N ARG A 296 63.07 45.51 28.72
CA ARG A 296 62.87 46.96 28.67
C ARG A 296 63.07 47.46 27.25
N LEU A 297 62.03 48.07 26.69
CA LEU A 297 62.02 48.73 25.38
C LEU A 297 62.27 50.22 25.56
N LEU A 298 63.02 50.82 24.64
CA LEU A 298 63.34 52.24 24.57
C LEU A 298 62.76 52.81 23.28
N VAL A 299 61.89 53.81 23.37
CA VAL A 299 61.17 54.38 22.23
C VAL A 299 61.55 55.85 22.06
N THR A 300 62.05 56.22 20.88
CA THR A 300 62.43 57.60 20.54
C THR A 300 61.65 58.06 19.31
N GLN A 301 61.52 59.38 19.14
CA GLN A 301 61.00 59.98 17.90
C GLN A 301 62.01 60.94 17.28
N GLU A 302 61.97 61.07 15.95
CA GLU A 302 62.92 61.83 15.12
C GLU A 302 62.19 62.65 14.06
N GLU A 303 62.61 63.91 13.88
CA GLU A 303 62.10 64.85 12.87
C GLU A 303 63.26 65.57 12.17
N ASN A 304 63.07 65.95 10.90
CA ASN A 304 64.03 66.78 10.18
C ASN A 304 63.42 68.14 9.84
N ILE A 305 63.91 69.19 10.50
CA ILE A 305 63.51 70.60 10.27
C ILE A 305 64.62 71.43 9.58
N GLY A 306 65.47 70.76 8.79
CA GLY A 306 66.74 71.31 8.28
C GLY A 306 67.96 70.89 9.12
N VAL A 307 67.69 70.37 10.33
CA VAL A 307 68.59 69.58 11.18
C VAL A 307 67.79 68.39 11.72
N VAL A 308 68.46 67.27 11.98
CA VAL A 308 67.84 66.09 12.62
C VAL A 308 67.66 66.37 14.11
N ASP A 309 66.41 66.41 14.55
CA ASP A 309 66.00 66.54 15.95
C ASP A 309 65.51 65.18 16.47
N VAL A 310 66.03 64.73 17.61
CA VAL A 310 65.74 63.41 18.21
C VAL A 310 65.35 63.59 19.68
N SER A 311 64.23 63.00 20.09
CA SER A 311 63.76 63.05 21.48
C SER A 311 64.63 62.24 22.44
N GLU A 312 64.47 62.48 23.74
CA GLU A 312 64.89 61.50 24.75
C GLU A 312 64.08 60.19 24.61
N PRO A 313 64.62 59.02 25.05
CA PRO A 313 63.91 57.75 24.97
C PRO A 313 62.87 57.60 26.09
N GLU A 314 61.64 57.24 25.74
CA GLU A 314 60.65 56.73 26.69
C GLU A 314 60.84 55.23 26.91
N SER A 315 60.62 54.72 28.12
CA SER A 315 60.86 53.30 28.42
C SER A 315 59.63 52.54 28.89
N VAL A 316 59.37 51.38 28.28
CA VAL A 316 58.31 50.45 28.68
C VAL A 316 58.88 49.06 28.95
N THR A 317 58.41 48.39 30.00
CA THR A 317 58.79 47.00 30.31
C THR A 317 57.72 46.05 29.80
N VAL A 318 58.14 45.03 29.06
CA VAL A 318 57.27 43.98 28.53
C VAL A 318 56.65 43.18 29.68
N GLY A 319 55.33 43.26 29.84
CA GLY A 319 54.55 42.55 30.86
C GLY A 319 54.01 41.20 30.40
N GLN A 320 53.38 40.45 31.30
CA GLN A 320 52.74 39.16 31.01
C GLN A 320 51.33 39.39 30.44
N GLU A 321 50.98 38.68 29.37
CA GLU A 321 49.60 38.64 28.86
C GLU A 321 48.65 37.91 29.83
N ALA A 322 47.38 38.33 29.86
CA ALA A 322 46.36 37.67 30.66
C ALA A 322 46.06 36.25 30.13
N PRO A 323 45.81 35.26 31.01
CA PRO A 323 45.35 33.95 30.54
C PRO A 323 43.93 34.05 29.97
N GLU A 324 43.61 33.16 29.02
CA GLU A 324 42.28 33.02 28.44
C GLU A 324 41.66 31.67 28.80
N VAL A 325 40.32 31.63 28.91
CA VAL A 325 39.55 30.38 29.03
C VAL A 325 38.92 30.09 27.68
N THR A 326 39.19 28.90 27.13
CA THR A 326 38.72 28.47 25.81
C THR A 326 37.73 27.31 25.87
N SER A 327 37.63 26.61 27.01
CA SER A 327 36.59 25.60 27.23
C SER A 327 35.21 26.23 27.39
N GLU A 328 34.16 25.53 26.94
CA GLU A 328 32.79 25.88 27.28
C GLU A 328 32.56 25.79 28.81
N LEU A 329 31.78 26.72 29.35
CA LEU A 329 31.48 26.80 30.79
C LEU A 329 29.98 26.65 31.02
N ALA A 330 29.57 25.46 31.44
CA ALA A 330 28.18 25.14 31.73
C ALA A 330 28.01 24.51 33.11
N ASP A 331 26.82 24.65 33.69
CA ASP A 331 26.44 24.03 34.97
C ASP A 331 26.77 22.53 34.97
N GLY A 332 27.45 22.08 36.03
CA GLY A 332 27.82 20.67 36.22
C GLY A 332 29.16 20.25 35.59
N MET A 333 29.75 21.04 34.68
CA MET A 333 31.07 20.71 34.14
C MET A 333 32.15 20.72 35.23
N THR A 334 33.14 19.84 35.12
CA THR A 334 34.22 19.70 36.11
C THR A 334 35.60 20.00 35.54
N THR A 335 35.67 20.57 34.34
CA THR A 335 36.92 20.88 33.66
C THR A 335 36.87 22.29 33.09
N VAL A 336 37.95 23.05 33.28
CA VAL A 336 38.19 24.36 32.65
C VAL A 336 39.52 24.27 31.92
N ALA A 337 39.55 24.71 30.66
CA ALA A 337 40.75 24.74 29.84
C ALA A 337 40.92 26.10 29.16
N GLY A 338 42.16 26.40 28.76
CA GLY A 338 42.51 27.71 28.25
C GLY A 338 43.93 27.81 27.75
N THR A 339 44.34 29.05 27.50
CA THR A 339 45.70 29.41 27.08
C THR A 339 46.33 30.39 28.07
N ALA A 340 47.65 30.33 28.17
CA ALA A 340 48.47 31.27 28.92
C ALA A 340 49.89 31.27 28.34
N TYR A 341 50.78 32.07 28.90
CA TYR A 341 52.19 31.99 28.51
C TYR A 341 52.77 30.59 28.80
N PRO A 342 53.56 29.99 27.90
CA PRO A 342 54.12 28.67 28.09
C PRO A 342 54.89 28.51 29.40
N GLY A 343 54.53 27.49 30.18
CA GLY A 343 55.16 27.20 31.47
C GLY A 343 54.67 28.04 32.66
N ALA A 344 53.68 28.93 32.50
CA ALA A 344 53.09 29.70 33.59
C ALA A 344 52.30 28.80 34.58
N ASP A 345 52.35 29.14 35.86
CA ASP A 345 51.47 28.53 36.87
C ASP A 345 50.07 29.15 36.77
N ILE A 346 49.05 28.30 36.72
CA ILE A 346 47.66 28.67 36.51
C ILE A 346 46.87 28.41 37.79
N THR A 347 46.13 29.42 38.24
CA THR A 347 45.18 29.30 39.36
C THR A 347 43.78 29.62 38.86
N VAL A 348 42.80 28.79 39.17
CA VAL A 348 41.41 28.90 38.70
C VAL A 348 40.47 29.10 39.89
N TRP A 349 39.52 30.03 39.77
CA TRP A 349 38.42 30.27 40.73
C TRP A 349 37.08 30.10 40.02
N THR A 350 36.10 29.46 40.66
CA THR A 350 34.78 29.15 40.05
C THR A 350 33.57 29.70 40.83
N GLY A 351 33.77 30.64 41.77
CA GLY A 351 32.67 31.24 42.54
C GLY A 351 32.99 31.90 43.88
N GLY A 352 34.05 32.72 43.98
CA GLY A 352 34.41 33.42 45.23
C GLY A 352 35.92 33.57 45.40
N ALA A 353 36.39 33.75 46.65
CA ALA A 353 37.81 33.94 46.96
C ALA A 353 38.64 32.64 47.00
N ASN A 354 37.99 31.47 47.06
CA ASN A 354 38.67 30.18 47.19
C ASN A 354 39.16 29.66 45.85
N ILE A 355 40.39 29.16 45.83
CA ILE A 355 41.00 28.50 44.66
C ILE A 355 40.24 27.20 44.40
N ALA A 356 39.72 27.05 43.18
CA ALA A 356 39.02 25.85 42.73
C ALA A 356 40.01 24.79 42.21
N ALA A 357 41.08 25.22 41.54
CA ALA A 357 42.14 24.35 41.05
C ALA A 357 43.43 25.14 40.76
N THR A 358 44.55 24.43 40.72
CA THR A 358 45.83 24.92 40.19
C THR A 358 46.37 23.94 39.16
N THR A 359 46.96 24.44 38.09
CA THR A 359 47.62 23.63 37.05
C THR A 359 48.80 24.41 36.47
N LYS A 360 49.50 23.85 35.48
CA LYS A 360 50.58 24.53 34.77
C LYS A 360 50.28 24.56 33.28
N ALA A 361 50.54 25.70 32.64
CA ALA A 361 50.49 25.80 31.20
C ALA A 361 51.62 25.00 30.57
N ASP A 362 51.29 24.28 29.49
CA ASP A 362 52.25 23.50 28.73
C ASP A 362 53.44 24.37 28.30
N ALA A 363 54.65 23.83 28.45
CA ALA A 363 55.89 24.59 28.33
C ALA A 363 56.21 25.04 26.90
N LEU A 364 55.51 24.50 25.89
CA LEU A 364 55.70 24.85 24.49
C LEU A 364 54.50 25.59 23.91
N THR A 365 53.30 25.07 24.17
CA THR A 365 52.05 25.52 23.53
C THR A 365 51.27 26.54 24.35
N GLY A 366 51.52 26.63 25.66
CA GLY A 366 50.76 27.49 26.56
C GLY A 366 49.34 27.01 26.86
N GLN A 367 48.93 25.84 26.35
CA GLN A 367 47.65 25.23 26.66
C GLN A 367 47.62 24.74 28.10
N TRP A 368 46.50 24.88 28.79
CA TRP A 368 46.31 24.35 30.13
C TRP A 368 44.90 23.78 30.31
N SER A 369 44.77 22.82 31.23
CA SER A 369 43.49 22.26 31.65
C SER A 369 43.54 21.97 33.15
N ALA A 370 42.44 22.25 33.83
CA ALA A 370 42.28 22.07 35.26
C ALA A 370 40.95 21.40 35.58
N THR A 371 41.00 20.35 36.41
CA THR A 371 39.80 19.75 36.99
C THR A 371 39.34 20.57 38.18
N VAL A 372 38.09 21.04 38.15
CA VAL A 372 37.46 21.88 39.18
C VAL A 372 36.23 21.17 39.76
N PRO A 373 35.75 21.57 40.96
CA PRO A 373 34.41 21.19 41.40
C PRO A 373 33.35 21.57 40.34
N ALA A 374 32.24 20.84 40.33
CA ALA A 374 31.15 21.07 39.38
C ALA A 374 30.78 22.55 39.32
N LEU A 375 30.90 23.14 38.13
CA LEU A 375 30.61 24.54 37.88
C LEU A 375 29.13 24.82 38.18
N VAL A 376 28.85 25.99 38.73
CA VAL A 376 27.50 26.41 39.12
C VAL A 376 27.08 27.57 38.23
N ALA A 377 25.98 27.41 37.49
CA ALA A 377 25.43 28.46 36.64
C ALA A 377 25.12 29.72 37.45
N GLY A 378 25.48 30.89 36.90
CA GLY A 378 25.37 32.18 37.55
C GLY A 378 26.62 32.64 38.31
N ASN A 379 27.56 31.71 38.59
CA ASN A 379 28.91 32.08 39.01
C ASN A 379 29.76 32.43 37.79
N ALA A 380 31.02 32.79 38.03
CA ALA A 380 32.00 33.03 36.99
C ALA A 380 33.33 32.33 37.28
N VAL A 381 34.00 31.94 36.21
CA VAL A 381 35.38 31.47 36.22
C VAL A 381 36.32 32.65 36.08
N GLN A 382 37.32 32.73 36.95
CA GLN A 382 38.45 33.65 36.82
C GLN A 382 39.74 32.85 36.88
N VAL A 383 40.74 33.24 36.09
CA VAL A 383 42.02 32.54 36.00
C VAL A 383 43.16 33.53 36.21
N ARG A 384 44.22 33.09 36.88
CA ARG A 384 45.48 33.84 37.04
C ARG A 384 46.61 33.03 36.45
N ALA A 385 47.47 33.68 35.67
CA ALA A 385 48.75 33.13 35.24
C ALA A 385 49.87 33.86 35.98
N SER A 386 50.90 33.11 36.41
CA SER A 386 52.06 33.62 37.15
C SER A 386 53.36 33.00 36.62
N LEU A 387 54.43 33.79 36.54
CA LEU A 387 55.78 33.36 36.13
C LEU A 387 56.81 33.87 37.14
N ALA A 388 57.21 33.03 38.10
CA ALA A 388 58.07 33.37 39.25
C ALA A 388 57.59 34.58 40.10
N LEU A 389 58.24 34.80 41.26
CA LEU A 389 57.73 35.64 42.35
C LEU A 389 57.37 37.07 41.90
N ASN A 390 56.06 37.37 41.95
CA ASN A 390 55.38 38.67 41.85
C ASN A 390 55.05 39.24 40.46
N GLN A 391 55.13 38.46 39.38
CA GLN A 391 54.50 38.85 38.10
C GLN A 391 53.32 37.93 37.79
N TYR A 392 52.11 38.49 37.88
CA TYR A 392 50.88 37.77 37.56
C TYR A 392 49.92 38.66 36.77
N LYS A 393 49.03 38.00 36.02
CA LYS A 393 47.91 38.65 35.35
C LYS A 393 46.65 37.80 35.50
N ASP A 394 45.55 38.47 35.84
CA ASP A 394 44.23 37.86 35.93
C ASP A 394 43.51 37.99 34.60
N SER A 395 42.77 36.94 34.23
CA SER A 395 41.80 36.97 33.15
C SER A 395 40.61 37.86 33.51
N ILE A 396 39.79 38.16 32.50
CA ILE A 396 38.39 38.56 32.73
C ILE A 396 37.62 37.44 33.46
N ARG A 397 36.44 37.75 33.97
CA ARG A 397 35.52 36.75 34.54
C ARG A 397 34.62 36.19 33.45
N TYR A 398 34.68 34.87 33.26
CA TYR A 398 33.85 34.15 32.29
C TYR A 398 32.59 33.63 32.99
N ALA A 399 31.41 34.02 32.52
CA ALA A 399 30.16 33.55 33.11
C ALA A 399 29.96 32.05 32.87
N ILE A 400 29.46 31.35 33.89
CA ILE A 400 29.03 29.95 33.77
C ILE A 400 27.56 29.98 33.37
N ASN A 401 27.26 29.46 32.19
CA ASN A 401 25.92 29.45 31.64
C ASN A 401 25.13 28.22 32.13
N LEU A 402 23.82 28.35 32.17
CA LEU A 402 22.96 27.17 32.27
C LEU A 402 22.87 26.56 30.86
N GLY A 403 23.46 25.38 30.67
CA GLY A 403 23.49 24.70 29.36
C GLY A 403 22.08 24.38 28.85
N ASN A 404 21.97 23.94 27.60
CA ASN A 404 20.70 23.47 27.07
C ASN A 404 20.44 22.00 27.49
N PRO A 405 19.17 21.56 27.56
CA PRO A 405 18.86 20.14 27.70
C PRO A 405 19.39 19.34 26.50
N THR A 406 19.94 18.15 26.77
CA THR A 406 20.57 17.26 25.78
C THR A 406 19.92 15.87 25.81
N ASP A 407 20.30 14.98 24.89
CA ASP A 407 19.79 13.61 24.78
C ASP A 407 18.25 13.52 24.75
N ILE A 408 17.61 14.55 24.19
CA ILE A 408 16.16 14.64 24.16
C ILE A 408 15.60 13.55 23.25
N ARG A 409 14.57 12.85 23.73
CA ARG A 409 13.67 12.01 22.94
C ARG A 409 12.24 12.38 23.29
N ALA A 410 11.42 12.65 22.29
CA ALA A 410 9.99 12.88 22.45
C ALA A 410 9.25 11.88 21.57
N ILE A 411 8.64 10.87 22.19
CA ILE A 411 7.97 9.76 21.51
C ILE A 411 6.47 9.88 21.75
N VAL A 412 5.71 9.86 20.67
CA VAL A 412 4.24 9.88 20.70
C VAL A 412 3.71 8.46 20.59
N ALA A 413 3.01 7.99 21.62
CA ALA A 413 2.38 6.67 21.64
C ALA A 413 1.17 6.69 22.57
N ASP A 414 0.15 5.89 22.27
CA ASP A 414 -1.07 5.73 23.06
C ASP A 414 -1.79 7.07 23.34
N GLY A 415 -1.75 7.99 22.35
CA GLY A 415 -2.37 9.32 22.46
C GLY A 415 -1.61 10.31 23.36
N LYS A 416 -0.42 9.95 23.86
CA LYS A 416 0.41 10.78 24.75
C LYS A 416 1.79 11.01 24.17
N THR A 417 2.45 12.07 24.60
CA THR A 417 3.85 12.35 24.23
C THR A 417 4.75 12.20 25.45
N LYS A 418 5.60 11.16 25.45
CA LYS A 418 6.61 10.97 26.49
C LYS A 418 7.92 11.62 26.05
N ILE A 419 8.42 12.53 26.88
CA ILE A 419 9.63 13.31 26.65
C ILE A 419 10.65 12.94 27.72
N THR A 420 11.81 12.49 27.29
CA THR A 420 12.95 12.16 28.15
C THR A 420 14.17 12.94 27.69
N GLY A 421 15.11 13.20 28.59
CA GLY A 421 16.40 13.75 28.22
C GLY A 421 17.31 13.93 29.41
N LYS A 422 18.38 14.68 29.19
CA LYS A 422 19.33 15.10 30.23
C LYS A 422 19.31 16.61 30.42
N GLY A 423 19.55 17.02 31.64
CA GLY A 423 19.68 18.43 32.03
C GLY A 423 20.56 18.58 33.25
N SER A 424 20.67 19.83 33.71
CA SER A 424 21.39 20.16 34.94
C SER A 424 20.63 19.64 36.16
N PRO A 425 21.26 18.89 37.09
CA PRO A 425 20.58 18.36 38.26
C PRO A 425 19.80 19.42 39.04
N SER A 426 18.57 19.07 39.44
CA SER A 426 17.60 19.95 40.12
C SER A 426 17.11 21.16 39.31
N ALA A 427 17.45 21.28 38.02
CA ALA A 427 16.82 22.25 37.14
C ALA A 427 15.36 21.86 36.85
N THR A 428 14.52 22.84 36.53
CA THR A 428 13.17 22.61 36.02
C THR A 428 13.19 22.66 34.50
N ILE A 429 12.80 21.58 33.85
CA ILE A 429 12.53 21.51 32.41
C ILE A 429 11.14 22.08 32.15
N SER A 430 11.03 22.96 31.16
CA SER A 430 9.76 23.43 30.61
C SER A 430 9.67 23.05 29.14
N VAL A 431 8.55 22.48 28.74
CA VAL A 431 8.26 22.08 27.37
C VAL A 431 7.07 22.90 26.87
N ASN A 432 7.26 23.54 25.73
CA ASN A 432 6.26 24.35 25.07
C ASN A 432 6.10 23.91 23.62
N LEU A 433 4.90 24.09 23.06
CA LEU A 433 4.66 23.89 21.64
C LEU A 433 5.15 25.11 20.86
N LYS A 434 5.95 24.89 19.81
CA LYS A 434 6.40 25.96 18.92
C LYS A 434 5.24 26.35 17.99
N THR A 435 4.73 27.55 18.18
CA THR A 435 3.65 28.11 17.35
C THR A 435 4.19 29.21 16.42
N THR A 436 3.45 29.52 15.35
CA THR A 436 3.76 30.65 14.46
C THR A 436 3.40 32.01 15.07
N THR A 437 2.63 32.01 16.16
CA THR A 437 2.31 33.19 16.96
C THR A 437 3.42 33.48 17.98
N LYS A 438 3.69 34.76 18.30
CA LYS A 438 4.79 35.18 19.19
C LYS A 438 4.77 34.61 20.62
N ARG A 439 3.79 33.79 21.01
CA ARG A 439 3.72 33.12 22.31
C ARG A 439 3.60 31.61 22.10
N ALA A 440 4.63 30.87 22.52
CA ALA A 440 4.59 29.41 22.60
C ALA A 440 3.48 28.99 23.59
N GLN A 441 2.83 27.86 23.32
CA GLN A 441 1.83 27.29 24.23
C GLN A 441 2.52 26.37 25.23
N ASP A 442 2.28 26.60 26.53
CA ASP A 442 2.88 25.78 27.57
C ASP A 442 2.22 24.39 27.58
N LEU A 443 3.06 23.33 27.51
CA LEU A 443 2.59 21.94 27.52
C LEU A 443 2.79 21.29 28.90
N GLY A 444 3.92 21.59 29.55
CA GLY A 444 4.19 21.05 30.88
C GLY A 444 5.62 21.30 31.37
N THR A 445 5.85 20.94 32.63
CA THR A 445 7.15 21.08 33.28
C THR A 445 7.49 19.84 34.10
N THR A 446 8.79 19.52 34.24
CA THR A 446 9.30 18.47 35.14
C THR A 446 10.61 18.93 35.76
N THR A 447 11.11 18.21 36.77
CA THR A 447 12.43 18.49 37.39
C THR A 447 13.44 17.45 36.97
N VAL A 448 14.68 17.87 36.76
CA VAL A 448 15.83 16.98 36.51
C VAL A 448 16.26 16.33 37.81
N ASP A 449 16.43 15.01 37.79
CA ASP A 449 16.89 14.23 38.94
C ASP A 449 18.38 14.48 39.28
N LYS A 450 18.85 13.86 40.36
CA LYS A 450 20.25 13.96 40.82
C LYS A 450 21.28 13.40 39.83
N ASP A 451 20.85 12.50 38.94
CA ASP A 451 21.70 11.83 37.95
C ASP A 451 21.67 12.58 36.60
N GLY A 452 20.98 13.73 36.54
CA GLY A 452 20.90 14.59 35.37
C GLY A 452 19.85 14.15 34.35
N LYS A 453 18.93 13.24 34.69
CA LYS A 453 17.87 12.77 33.78
C LYS A 453 16.53 13.41 34.11
N PHE A 454 15.69 13.57 33.10
CA PHE A 454 14.30 13.99 33.28
C PHE A 454 13.36 13.16 32.42
N GLU A 455 12.12 13.05 32.88
CA GLU A 455 11.01 12.46 32.15
C GLU A 455 9.76 13.32 32.38
N LEU A 456 9.00 13.55 31.32
CA LEU A 456 7.72 14.27 31.31
C LEU A 456 6.77 13.56 30.35
N THR A 457 5.54 13.31 30.80
CA THR A 457 4.47 12.83 29.91
C THR A 457 3.47 13.95 29.69
N ILE A 458 3.21 14.28 28.42
CA ILE A 458 2.17 15.20 27.99
C ILE A 458 0.95 14.37 27.58
N GLU A 459 -0.21 14.67 28.16
CA GLU A 459 -1.50 14.01 27.88
C GLU A 459 -2.12 14.50 26.55
N GLN A 460 -1.28 14.64 25.51
CA GLN A 460 -1.64 15.03 24.16
C GLN A 460 -0.68 14.36 23.17
N ALA A 461 -1.23 13.89 22.04
CA ALA A 461 -0.44 13.42 20.90
C ALA A 461 0.09 14.62 20.10
N LEU A 462 1.41 14.73 19.98
CA LEU A 462 2.11 15.86 19.34
C LEU A 462 2.89 15.41 18.09
N ASP A 463 2.38 14.42 17.35
CA ASP A 463 3.06 13.82 16.21
C ASP A 463 3.58 14.87 15.21
N ALA A 464 4.87 14.80 14.88
CA ALA A 464 5.57 15.70 13.97
C ALA A 464 5.53 17.19 14.35
N GLN A 465 5.09 17.53 15.57
CA GLN A 465 5.09 18.90 16.05
C GLN A 465 6.46 19.29 16.62
N GLN A 466 6.85 20.56 16.44
CA GLN A 466 8.07 21.11 17.02
C GLN A 466 7.82 21.57 18.47
N LEU A 467 8.63 21.05 19.38
CA LEU A 467 8.65 21.40 20.79
C LEU A 467 9.83 22.35 21.06
N LEU A 468 9.60 23.36 21.88
CA LEU A 468 10.63 24.20 22.50
C LEU A 468 10.88 23.68 23.91
N ILE A 469 12.09 23.22 24.19
CA ILE A 469 12.46 22.66 25.49
C ILE A 469 13.54 23.54 26.11
N THR A 470 13.24 24.07 27.29
CA THR A 470 14.14 24.94 28.06
C THR A 470 14.36 24.36 29.44
N GLN A 471 15.51 24.64 30.05
CA GLN A 471 15.70 24.40 31.49
C GLN A 471 15.92 25.69 32.26
N SER A 472 15.48 25.71 33.51
CA SER A 472 15.66 26.83 34.42
C SER A 472 16.19 26.37 35.78
N LYS A 473 17.11 27.15 36.35
CA LYS A 473 17.74 26.87 37.64
C LYS A 473 18.19 28.18 38.28
N ASN A 474 17.87 28.39 39.56
CA ASN A 474 18.27 29.58 40.33
C ASN A 474 17.94 30.93 39.64
N GLY A 475 16.80 31.02 38.96
CA GLY A 475 16.36 32.23 38.24
C GLY A 475 17.04 32.45 36.88
N LEU A 476 17.94 31.56 36.46
CA LEU A 476 18.49 31.52 35.10
C LEU A 476 17.66 30.58 34.22
N SER A 477 17.64 30.86 32.93
CA SER A 477 17.02 30.00 31.91
C SER A 477 18.02 29.76 30.78
N SER A 478 18.04 28.54 30.25
CA SER A 478 18.78 28.21 29.03
C SER A 478 18.11 28.87 27.82
N VAL A 479 18.78 28.86 26.67
CA VAL A 479 18.07 29.04 25.40
C VAL A 479 17.21 27.80 25.12
N SER A 480 16.27 27.90 24.19
CA SER A 480 15.38 26.78 23.85
C SER A 480 16.05 25.80 22.88
N THR A 481 15.91 24.50 23.15
CA THR A 481 16.21 23.41 22.22
C THR A 481 14.95 23.07 21.44
N ASP A 482 15.02 23.14 20.11
CA ASP A 482 13.95 22.67 19.24
C ASP A 482 14.05 21.15 19.08
N PHE A 483 12.94 20.44 19.28
CA PHE A 483 12.86 19.00 19.07
C PHE A 483 11.55 18.63 18.38
N THR A 484 11.60 17.77 17.38
CA THR A 484 10.37 17.29 16.70
C THR A 484 9.93 16.00 17.37
N ALA A 485 8.71 15.97 17.91
CA ALA A 485 8.17 14.73 18.47
C ALA A 485 7.94 13.71 17.34
N VAL A 486 8.44 12.50 17.54
CA VAL A 486 8.35 11.42 16.57
C VAL A 486 7.30 10.42 16.99
N LYS A 487 6.61 9.84 16.00
CA LYS A 487 5.63 8.80 16.25
C LYS A 487 6.32 7.52 16.70
N GLY A 488 5.96 7.05 17.89
CA GLY A 488 6.32 5.76 18.44
C GLY A 488 5.40 4.64 17.96
N LEU A 489 5.37 3.55 18.71
CA LEU A 489 4.45 2.44 18.48
C LEU A 489 3.40 2.44 19.58
N ASP A 490 2.13 2.47 19.18
CA ASP A 490 1.01 2.32 20.11
C ASP A 490 1.04 0.93 20.75
N LYS A 491 0.32 0.73 21.86
CA LYS A 491 0.11 -0.59 22.44
C LYS A 491 -0.75 -1.44 21.49
N LEU A 492 -0.45 -2.73 21.38
CA LEU A 492 -1.30 -3.65 20.63
C LEU A 492 -2.72 -3.66 21.22
N SER A 493 -3.71 -3.78 20.36
CA SER A 493 -5.14 -3.77 20.73
C SER A 493 -5.89 -4.86 19.98
N ASP A 494 -7.15 -5.09 20.34
CA ASP A 494 -8.04 -6.06 19.70
C ASP A 494 -7.43 -7.46 19.52
N ILE A 495 -6.66 -7.91 20.50
CA ILE A 495 -6.03 -9.23 20.46
C ILE A 495 -7.13 -10.30 20.45
N GLY A 496 -7.18 -11.09 19.38
CA GLY A 496 -8.10 -12.20 19.23
C GLY A 496 -7.95 -13.22 20.35
N THR A 497 -9.05 -13.88 20.72
CA THR A 497 -9.01 -14.96 21.71
C THR A 497 -8.10 -16.08 21.22
N VAL A 498 -7.16 -16.50 22.06
CA VAL A 498 -6.25 -17.61 21.77
C VAL A 498 -6.69 -18.82 22.57
N THR A 499 -6.94 -19.92 21.88
CA THR A 499 -7.37 -21.19 22.47
C THR A 499 -6.27 -22.25 22.38
N THR A 500 -6.45 -23.40 23.02
CA THR A 500 -5.56 -24.55 22.85
C THR A 500 -5.52 -25.08 21.41
N ASN A 501 -6.50 -24.74 20.57
CA ASN A 501 -6.54 -25.09 19.15
C ASN A 501 -5.90 -24.03 18.26
N SER A 502 -5.71 -22.81 18.76
CA SER A 502 -5.16 -21.70 17.97
C SER A 502 -3.73 -21.98 17.51
N THR A 503 -3.51 -21.76 16.21
CA THR A 503 -2.19 -21.80 15.56
C THR A 503 -1.75 -20.41 15.11
N LYS A 504 -2.56 -19.39 15.42
CA LYS A 504 -2.35 -18.01 15.02
C LYS A 504 -2.89 -17.11 16.11
N VAL A 505 -2.29 -15.94 16.25
CA VAL A 505 -2.81 -14.83 17.05
C VAL A 505 -3.04 -13.65 16.13
N THR A 506 -4.21 -13.05 16.23
CA THR A 506 -4.59 -11.87 15.46
C THR A 506 -4.77 -10.68 16.39
N GLY A 507 -4.68 -9.48 15.82
CA GLY A 507 -5.01 -8.26 16.55
C GLY A 507 -4.64 -7.02 15.73
N LYS A 508 -4.63 -5.88 16.41
CA LYS A 508 -4.30 -4.57 15.86
C LYS A 508 -2.96 -4.05 16.37
N GLY A 509 -2.21 -3.39 15.49
CA GLY A 509 -0.94 -2.75 15.79
C GLY A 509 -0.65 -1.55 14.89
N SER A 510 0.58 -1.03 14.99
CA SER A 510 1.07 0.07 14.16
C SER A 510 1.52 -0.47 12.80
N ALA A 511 0.98 0.05 11.70
CA ALA A 511 1.27 -0.42 10.35
C ALA A 511 2.79 -0.51 10.05
N GLY A 512 3.23 -1.63 9.47
CA GLY A 512 4.62 -1.90 9.14
C GLY A 512 5.51 -2.34 10.31
N ALA A 513 4.98 -2.42 11.54
CA ALA A 513 5.70 -2.98 12.67
C ALA A 513 5.74 -4.52 12.63
N THR A 514 6.74 -5.10 13.28
CA THR A 514 6.88 -6.55 13.45
C THR A 514 6.35 -6.95 14.82
N ILE A 515 5.44 -7.92 14.87
CA ILE A 515 4.95 -8.55 16.10
C ILE A 515 5.91 -9.66 16.53
N SER A 516 6.23 -9.70 17.82
CA SER A 516 6.91 -10.82 18.49
C SER A 516 6.01 -11.33 19.61
N ILE A 517 5.75 -12.63 19.62
CA ILE A 517 4.95 -13.33 20.62
C ILE A 517 5.85 -14.25 21.41
N LYS A 518 5.88 -14.08 22.73
CA LYS A 518 6.77 -14.80 23.64
C LYS A 518 6.00 -15.57 24.71
N VAL A 519 6.57 -16.70 25.12
CA VAL A 519 6.18 -17.46 26.31
C VAL A 519 7.42 -17.58 27.20
N ASN A 520 7.31 -17.13 28.45
CA ASN A 520 8.43 -17.13 29.41
C ASN A 520 9.73 -16.51 28.86
N GLY A 521 9.61 -15.47 28.02
CA GLY A 521 10.74 -14.77 27.38
C GLY A 521 11.24 -15.38 26.07
N THR A 522 10.82 -16.60 25.71
CA THR A 522 11.18 -17.25 24.44
C THR A 522 10.18 -16.91 23.35
N GLU A 523 10.65 -16.48 22.19
CA GLU A 523 9.80 -16.21 21.02
C GLU A 523 9.23 -17.50 20.43
N ILE A 524 7.90 -17.55 20.28
CA ILE A 524 7.15 -18.69 19.72
C ILE A 524 6.43 -18.36 18.42
N GLY A 525 6.41 -17.08 18.03
CA GLY A 525 5.77 -16.62 16.82
C GLY A 525 6.10 -15.18 16.49
N THR A 526 6.06 -14.88 15.20
CA THR A 526 6.24 -13.52 14.66
C THR A 526 5.19 -13.24 13.59
N GLY A 527 4.95 -11.96 13.34
CA GLY A 527 4.03 -11.49 12.31
C GLY A 527 4.35 -10.06 11.89
N GLN A 528 3.79 -9.62 10.77
CA GLN A 528 3.85 -8.22 10.33
C GLN A 528 2.49 -7.58 10.53
N VAL A 529 2.47 -6.30 10.92
CA VAL A 529 1.25 -5.48 10.90
C VAL A 529 1.10 -4.89 9.50
N ASP A 530 -0.04 -5.11 8.87
CA ASP A 530 -0.33 -4.61 7.54
C ASP A 530 -0.65 -3.11 7.52
N ALA A 531 -0.92 -2.57 6.32
CA ALA A 531 -1.23 -1.15 6.13
C ALA A 531 -2.54 -0.69 6.80
N ASN A 532 -3.46 -1.61 7.12
CA ASN A 532 -4.71 -1.35 7.82
C ASN A 532 -4.57 -1.46 9.34
N GLY A 533 -3.37 -1.78 9.83
CA GLY A 533 -3.09 -2.00 11.24
C GLY A 533 -3.47 -3.39 11.73
N ASP A 534 -3.85 -4.33 10.86
CA ASP A 534 -4.15 -5.72 11.25
C ASP A 534 -2.88 -6.57 11.24
N PHE A 535 -2.77 -7.51 12.18
CA PHE A 535 -1.70 -8.51 12.15
C PHE A 535 -2.25 -9.93 12.33
N MET A 536 -1.49 -10.88 11.80
CA MET A 536 -1.66 -12.31 12.02
C MET A 536 -0.28 -12.93 12.22
N ALA A 537 0.00 -13.41 13.42
CA ALA A 537 1.24 -14.07 13.78
C ALA A 537 1.00 -15.56 14.00
N THR A 538 1.77 -16.42 13.33
CA THR A 538 1.65 -17.88 13.47
C THR A 538 2.36 -18.31 14.74
N ILE A 539 1.72 -19.18 15.53
CA ILE A 539 2.26 -19.78 16.76
C ILE A 539 2.07 -21.30 16.73
N THR A 540 2.88 -22.02 17.49
CA THR A 540 2.56 -23.41 17.86
C THR A 540 1.45 -23.43 18.90
N LYS A 541 0.66 -24.51 18.93
CA LYS A 541 -0.39 -24.71 19.94
C LYS A 541 0.18 -24.63 21.34
N GLN A 542 -0.53 -23.96 22.22
CA GLN A 542 -0.12 -23.73 23.60
C GLN A 542 -1.09 -24.42 24.57
N ALA A 543 -0.58 -24.80 25.74
CA ALA A 543 -1.41 -25.37 26.80
C ALA A 543 -2.38 -24.33 27.38
N GLU A 544 -3.52 -24.79 27.88
CA GLU A 544 -4.48 -23.94 28.59
C GLU A 544 -3.82 -23.22 29.78
N GLY A 545 -4.13 -21.94 29.95
CA GLY A 545 -3.56 -21.09 31.00
C GLY A 545 -2.20 -20.48 30.66
N THR A 546 -1.58 -20.82 29.53
CA THR A 546 -0.32 -20.21 29.09
C THR A 546 -0.51 -18.72 28.84
N LYS A 547 0.39 -17.89 29.39
CA LYS A 547 0.43 -16.45 29.14
C LYS A 547 1.34 -16.15 27.95
N LEU A 548 0.77 -15.48 26.94
CA LEU A 548 1.50 -14.97 25.79
C LEU A 548 1.80 -13.48 26.02
N THR A 549 3.05 -13.09 25.84
CA THR A 549 3.46 -11.69 25.84
C THR A 549 3.67 -11.24 24.40
N LEU A 550 2.89 -10.27 23.95
CA LEU A 550 2.96 -9.71 22.60
C LEU A 550 3.58 -8.32 22.66
N ILE A 551 4.57 -8.08 21.79
CA ILE A 551 5.18 -6.77 21.58
C ILE A 551 5.21 -6.48 20.08
N GLN A 552 5.20 -5.20 19.72
CA GLN A 552 5.53 -4.78 18.36
C GLN A 552 6.77 -3.91 18.32
N GLN A 553 7.54 -4.04 17.25
CA GLN A 553 8.81 -3.37 17.08
C GLN A 553 8.96 -2.84 15.65
N ASN A 554 9.57 -1.67 15.51
CA ASN A 554 10.06 -1.12 14.26
C ASN A 554 11.57 -0.83 14.39
N THR A 555 12.16 -0.11 13.42
CA THR A 555 13.60 0.16 13.41
C THR A 555 14.10 0.98 14.60
N GLU A 556 13.23 1.74 15.26
CA GLU A 556 13.62 2.74 16.28
C GLU A 556 12.96 2.56 17.65
N ASN A 557 11.79 1.91 17.71
CA ASN A 557 10.92 1.85 18.88
C ASN A 557 10.35 0.43 19.10
N GLU A 558 10.00 0.14 20.35
CA GLU A 558 9.29 -1.06 20.81
C GLU A 558 8.06 -0.61 21.63
N SER A 559 6.92 -1.27 21.45
CA SER A 559 5.70 -0.95 22.21
C SER A 559 5.75 -1.49 23.65
N ALA A 560 4.84 -1.02 24.49
CA ALA A 560 4.54 -1.73 25.73
C ALA A 560 4.01 -3.15 25.44
N PRO A 561 4.29 -4.15 26.31
CA PRO A 561 3.80 -5.51 26.13
C PRO A 561 2.29 -5.63 26.40
N VAL A 562 1.66 -6.57 25.71
CA VAL A 562 0.26 -7.00 25.91
C VAL A 562 0.25 -8.47 26.29
N GLU A 563 -0.50 -8.82 27.34
CA GLU A 563 -0.69 -10.23 27.71
C GLU A 563 -1.99 -10.78 27.11
N ALA A 564 -1.92 -11.99 26.56
CA ALA A 564 -3.09 -12.81 26.22
C ALA A 564 -2.97 -14.17 26.89
N THR A 565 -4.05 -14.66 27.50
CA THR A 565 -4.07 -15.98 28.16
C THR A 565 -4.74 -16.99 27.25
N VAL A 566 -4.10 -18.15 27.07
CA VAL A 566 -4.64 -19.25 26.27
C VAL A 566 -5.79 -19.93 27.02
N VAL A 567 -6.97 -20.01 26.42
CA VAL A 567 -8.16 -20.65 27.00
C VAL A 567 -8.41 -22.04 26.40
N LYS A 568 -9.25 -22.87 27.03
CA LYS A 568 -9.62 -24.18 26.46
C LYS A 568 -10.29 -24.02 25.09
N GLY A 569 -9.81 -24.75 24.09
CA GLY A 569 -10.43 -24.81 22.77
C GLY A 569 -11.64 -25.73 22.70
N ILE A 570 -12.45 -25.56 21.66
CA ILE A 570 -13.59 -26.39 21.32
C ILE A 570 -13.13 -27.83 21.05
N GLU A 571 -13.87 -28.79 21.59
CA GLU A 571 -13.57 -30.22 21.45
C GLU A 571 -13.80 -30.69 19.99
N THR A 572 -13.34 -31.88 19.63
CA THR A 572 -13.63 -32.46 18.30
C THR A 572 -15.04 -33.07 18.26
N VAL A 573 -15.57 -33.31 17.06
CA VAL A 573 -16.81 -34.06 16.90
C VAL A 573 -16.61 -35.53 17.27
N THR A 574 -17.68 -36.19 17.71
CA THR A 574 -17.66 -37.61 18.13
C THR A 574 -18.85 -38.36 17.56
N GLU A 575 -18.89 -39.68 17.75
CA GLU A 575 -20.01 -40.55 17.33
C GLU A 575 -20.37 -40.44 15.83
N ILE A 576 -19.38 -40.16 14.98
CA ILE A 576 -19.61 -40.07 13.54
C ILE A 576 -20.01 -41.45 12.99
N ASN A 577 -21.09 -41.49 12.20
CA ASN A 577 -21.54 -42.72 11.55
C ASN A 577 -20.48 -43.24 10.55
N LYS A 578 -20.48 -44.56 10.31
CA LYS A 578 -19.67 -45.15 9.22
C LYS A 578 -20.16 -44.64 7.86
N LEU A 579 -19.23 -44.30 6.98
CA LEU A 579 -19.51 -43.73 5.66
C LEU A 579 -18.94 -44.61 4.54
N SER A 580 -19.74 -44.90 3.51
CA SER A 580 -19.31 -45.59 2.30
C SER A 580 -19.51 -44.77 1.04
N SER A 581 -19.12 -45.33 -0.11
CA SER A 581 -19.34 -44.76 -1.43
C SER A 581 -20.81 -44.47 -1.78
N HIS A 582 -21.77 -45.00 -0.99
CA HIS A 582 -23.20 -44.74 -1.17
C HIS A 582 -23.78 -43.77 -0.15
N SER A 583 -23.03 -43.42 0.91
CA SER A 583 -23.48 -42.49 1.93
C SER A 583 -23.73 -41.10 1.35
N THR A 584 -24.90 -40.53 1.67
CA THR A 584 -25.29 -39.16 1.32
C THR A 584 -25.49 -38.27 2.55
N LYS A 585 -25.24 -38.82 3.74
CA LYS A 585 -25.41 -38.13 5.01
C LYS A 585 -24.27 -38.47 5.97
N VAL A 586 -23.85 -37.47 6.74
CA VAL A 586 -22.93 -37.60 7.88
C VAL A 586 -23.71 -37.19 9.13
N THR A 587 -23.73 -38.06 10.13
CA THR A 587 -24.38 -37.82 11.42
C THR A 587 -23.36 -38.00 12.53
N GLY A 588 -23.50 -37.27 13.63
CA GLY A 588 -22.67 -37.44 14.81
C GLY A 588 -23.05 -36.47 15.92
N LYS A 589 -22.14 -36.27 16.87
CA LYS A 589 -22.27 -35.31 17.98
C LYS A 589 -21.16 -34.27 17.98
N GLY A 590 -21.53 -33.04 18.32
CA GLY A 590 -20.62 -31.93 18.58
C GLY A 590 -21.13 -31.08 19.75
N VAL A 591 -20.48 -29.94 19.98
CA VAL A 591 -20.90 -28.95 20.98
C VAL A 591 -22.20 -28.31 20.54
N ALA A 592 -23.23 -28.25 21.39
CA ALA A 592 -24.54 -27.69 21.04
C ALA A 592 -24.44 -26.27 20.44
N GLY A 593 -25.13 -26.03 19.32
CA GLY A 593 -25.09 -24.78 18.56
C GLY A 593 -23.75 -24.45 17.87
N SER A 594 -22.83 -25.42 17.71
CA SER A 594 -21.64 -25.29 16.88
C SER A 594 -21.97 -25.54 15.41
N THR A 595 -21.17 -24.97 14.50
CA THR A 595 -21.25 -25.24 13.06
C THR A 595 -20.27 -26.35 12.70
N ILE A 596 -20.78 -27.44 12.13
CA ILE A 596 -19.98 -28.56 11.63
C ILE A 596 -19.68 -28.34 10.16
N SER A 597 -18.44 -28.61 9.74
CA SER A 597 -17.99 -28.56 8.35
C SER A 597 -17.40 -29.91 7.96
N VAL A 598 -17.84 -30.46 6.84
CA VAL A 598 -17.29 -31.68 6.23
C VAL A 598 -16.54 -31.30 4.96
N LYS A 599 -15.25 -31.60 4.91
CA LYS A 599 -14.37 -31.29 3.78
C LYS A 599 -13.78 -32.56 3.16
N ASN A 600 -13.66 -32.59 1.84
CA ASN A 600 -12.84 -33.57 1.12
C ASN A 600 -11.72 -32.82 0.39
N ASN A 601 -10.45 -33.21 0.63
CA ASN A 601 -9.27 -32.52 0.07
C ASN A 601 -9.30 -30.99 0.26
N GLY A 602 -9.79 -30.52 1.42
CA GLY A 602 -9.91 -29.10 1.75
C GLY A 602 -11.15 -28.39 1.19
N ILE A 603 -11.92 -29.00 0.29
CA ILE A 603 -13.15 -28.45 -0.27
C ILE A 603 -14.33 -28.82 0.63
N GLU A 604 -15.10 -27.82 1.06
CA GLU A 604 -16.33 -28.05 1.84
C GLU A 604 -17.42 -28.69 0.96
N ILE A 605 -17.91 -29.85 1.41
CA ILE A 605 -18.94 -30.63 0.71
C ILE A 605 -20.25 -30.70 1.50
N GLY A 606 -20.28 -30.17 2.71
CA GLY A 606 -21.48 -30.06 3.52
C GLY A 606 -21.21 -29.35 4.85
N THR A 607 -22.24 -28.68 5.35
CA THR A 607 -22.24 -28.02 6.66
C THR A 607 -23.62 -28.14 7.31
N ALA A 608 -23.65 -28.17 8.64
CA ALA A 608 -24.88 -28.02 9.42
C ALA A 608 -24.52 -27.51 10.83
N THR A 609 -25.51 -26.97 11.52
CA THR A 609 -25.39 -26.65 12.94
C THR A 609 -25.84 -27.82 13.81
N THR A 610 -25.17 -28.05 14.94
CA THR A 610 -25.63 -29.01 15.95
C THR A 610 -26.89 -28.50 16.65
N SER A 611 -27.76 -29.43 17.00
CA SER A 611 -28.95 -29.19 17.84
C SER A 611 -28.58 -28.85 19.29
N ASP A 612 -29.58 -28.50 20.11
CA ASP A 612 -29.40 -28.23 21.55
C ASP A 612 -28.88 -29.45 22.34
N SER A 613 -29.11 -30.67 21.85
CA SER A 613 -28.55 -31.91 22.39
C SER A 613 -27.16 -32.26 21.82
N GLY A 614 -26.63 -31.45 20.90
CA GLY A 614 -25.33 -31.65 20.26
C GLY A 614 -25.35 -32.57 19.04
N GLU A 615 -26.50 -33.13 18.65
CA GLU A 615 -26.60 -33.99 17.47
C GLU A 615 -26.59 -33.18 16.17
N PHE A 616 -25.95 -33.70 15.12
CA PHE A 616 -25.98 -33.13 13.78
C PHE A 616 -26.28 -34.17 12.70
N GLU A 617 -26.89 -33.71 11.60
CA GLU A 617 -27.05 -34.45 10.35
C GLU A 617 -26.72 -33.51 9.18
N ILE A 618 -25.75 -33.90 8.35
CA ILE A 618 -25.25 -33.12 7.22
C ILE A 618 -25.48 -33.92 5.95
N THR A 619 -26.15 -33.33 4.96
CA THR A 619 -26.26 -33.94 3.63
C THR A 619 -24.98 -33.66 2.84
N ILE A 620 -24.38 -34.71 2.26
CA ILE A 620 -23.18 -34.63 1.43
C ILE A 620 -23.40 -35.35 0.08
N PRO A 621 -22.72 -34.95 -1.01
CA PRO A 621 -22.68 -35.74 -2.23
C PRO A 621 -21.95 -37.08 -1.98
N LYS A 622 -22.30 -38.13 -2.75
CA LYS A 622 -21.57 -39.41 -2.72
C LYS A 622 -20.08 -39.20 -2.97
N GLN A 623 -19.25 -39.92 -2.22
CA GLN A 623 -17.79 -39.81 -2.29
C GLN A 623 -17.19 -41.11 -2.83
N ALA A 624 -16.02 -41.04 -3.47
CA ALA A 624 -15.33 -42.24 -3.94
C ALA A 624 -14.77 -43.05 -2.76
N GLU A 625 -14.72 -44.38 -2.90
CA GLU A 625 -14.02 -45.26 -1.96
C GLU A 625 -12.57 -44.80 -1.74
N GLY A 626 -12.11 -44.85 -0.49
CA GLY A 626 -10.77 -44.41 -0.09
C GLY A 626 -10.63 -42.90 0.14
N SER A 627 -11.65 -42.09 -0.20
CA SER A 627 -11.62 -40.65 0.10
C SER A 627 -11.55 -40.42 1.62
N LYS A 628 -10.79 -39.40 2.05
CA LYS A 628 -10.71 -38.99 3.45
C LYS A 628 -11.51 -37.72 3.65
N LEU A 629 -12.52 -37.79 4.52
CA LEU A 629 -13.30 -36.63 4.93
C LEU A 629 -12.73 -36.06 6.22
N ALA A 630 -12.46 -34.76 6.23
CA ALA A 630 -12.07 -34.00 7.41
C ALA A 630 -13.31 -33.32 7.97
N ILE A 631 -13.68 -33.64 9.21
CA ILE A 631 -14.87 -33.09 9.87
C ILE A 631 -14.41 -32.22 11.03
N THR A 632 -14.73 -30.92 10.97
CA THR A 632 -14.43 -29.94 12.02
C THR A 632 -15.72 -29.37 12.61
N GLN A 633 -15.63 -28.83 13.82
CA GLN A 633 -16.67 -27.98 14.38
C GLN A 633 -16.13 -26.62 14.78
N SER A 634 -16.96 -25.59 14.66
CA SER A 634 -16.61 -24.22 15.01
C SER A 634 -17.69 -23.55 15.85
N LYS A 635 -17.26 -22.76 16.85
CA LYS A 635 -18.15 -21.93 17.67
C LYS A 635 -17.38 -20.75 18.24
N ALA A 636 -17.99 -19.56 18.24
CA ALA A 636 -17.42 -18.35 18.82
C ALA A 636 -15.99 -18.02 18.33
N GLY A 637 -15.70 -18.28 17.05
CA GLY A 637 -14.40 -17.99 16.43
C GLY A 637 -13.31 -19.04 16.65
N ASP A 638 -13.59 -20.12 17.40
CA ASP A 638 -12.67 -21.26 17.57
C ASP A 638 -13.10 -22.45 16.71
N GLU A 639 -12.13 -23.18 16.15
CA GLU A 639 -12.33 -24.37 15.32
C GLU A 639 -11.60 -25.57 15.94
N SER A 640 -12.25 -26.73 15.95
CA SER A 640 -11.69 -27.97 16.48
C SER A 640 -10.60 -28.52 15.57
N GLU A 641 -9.82 -29.49 16.07
CA GLU A 641 -9.10 -30.38 15.17
C GLU A 641 -10.05 -31.15 14.26
N ALA A 642 -9.57 -31.53 13.08
CA ALA A 642 -10.33 -32.34 12.14
C ALA A 642 -10.35 -33.80 12.57
N VAL A 643 -11.54 -34.40 12.61
CA VAL A 643 -11.69 -35.85 12.68
C VAL A 643 -11.69 -36.39 11.25
N GLU A 644 -10.70 -37.21 10.92
CA GLU A 644 -10.63 -37.88 9.61
C GLU A 644 -11.49 -39.15 9.59
N VAL A 645 -12.40 -39.24 8.61
CA VAL A 645 -13.18 -40.44 8.32
C VAL A 645 -12.88 -40.92 6.89
N THR A 646 -12.47 -42.18 6.75
CA THR A 646 -12.21 -42.77 5.43
C THR A 646 -13.48 -43.40 4.87
N ILE A 647 -13.80 -43.09 3.62
CA ILE A 647 -14.93 -43.67 2.89
C ILE A 647 -14.61 -45.11 2.53
N ILE A 648 -15.42 -46.06 3.02
CA ILE A 648 -15.27 -47.48 2.71
C ILE A 648 -16.08 -47.88 1.47
N LYS A 649 -15.82 -49.08 0.95
CA LYS A 649 -16.61 -49.66 -0.14
C LYS A 649 -18.07 -49.83 0.30
N GLY A 650 -19.01 -49.37 -0.52
CA GLY A 650 -20.44 -49.62 -0.30
C GLY A 650 -20.88 -51.01 -0.75
N LEU A 651 -21.98 -51.52 -0.19
CA LEU A 651 -22.56 -52.80 -0.60
C LEU A 651 -23.17 -52.70 -2.01
N ALA A 652 -23.01 -53.75 -2.82
CA ALA A 652 -23.65 -53.82 -4.14
C ALA A 652 -25.19 -53.86 -4.02
N ALA A 653 -25.92 -53.43 -5.05
CA ALA A 653 -27.38 -53.53 -5.06
C ALA A 653 -27.87 -54.98 -4.92
N PRO A 654 -28.95 -55.24 -4.16
CA PRO A 654 -29.58 -56.55 -4.15
C PRO A 654 -30.26 -56.85 -5.50
N ILE A 655 -30.30 -58.12 -5.88
CA ILE A 655 -31.04 -58.58 -7.06
C ILE A 655 -32.50 -58.82 -6.65
N ILE A 656 -33.44 -58.34 -7.44
CA ILE A 656 -34.89 -58.54 -7.24
C ILE A 656 -35.40 -59.47 -8.34
N ASN A 657 -36.07 -60.56 -7.98
CA ASN A 657 -36.76 -61.43 -8.94
C ASN A 657 -38.08 -60.79 -9.38
N ASP A 658 -38.59 -61.21 -10.54
CA ASP A 658 -39.90 -60.77 -11.03
C ASP A 658 -41.00 -60.97 -9.98
N TYR A 659 -41.71 -59.87 -9.69
CA TYR A 659 -42.83 -59.85 -8.74
C TYR A 659 -44.13 -59.60 -9.50
N PHE A 660 -45.10 -60.50 -9.33
CA PHE A 660 -46.39 -60.44 -9.99
C PHE A 660 -47.51 -60.11 -9.00
N ILE A 661 -48.55 -59.41 -9.45
CA ILE A 661 -49.75 -59.11 -8.65
C ILE A 661 -50.28 -60.39 -7.98
N GLY A 662 -50.63 -60.30 -6.70
CA GLY A 662 -51.12 -61.41 -5.88
C GLY A 662 -50.04 -62.37 -5.37
N SER A 663 -48.76 -62.16 -5.73
CA SER A 663 -47.66 -62.96 -5.16
C SER A 663 -47.44 -62.59 -3.69
N ALA A 664 -47.35 -63.61 -2.83
CA ALA A 664 -47.19 -63.43 -1.38
C ALA A 664 -45.88 -62.69 -1.01
N TYR A 665 -44.78 -63.02 -1.68
CA TYR A 665 -43.43 -62.57 -1.33
C TYR A 665 -42.70 -61.98 -2.52
N ILE A 666 -41.97 -60.90 -2.28
CA ILE A 666 -40.87 -60.44 -3.13
C ILE A 666 -39.65 -61.26 -2.74
N ARG A 667 -38.91 -61.75 -3.74
CA ARG A 667 -37.74 -62.60 -3.54
C ARG A 667 -36.56 -62.08 -4.33
N GLY A 668 -35.37 -62.49 -3.92
CA GLY A 668 -34.14 -62.18 -4.65
C GLY A 668 -32.90 -62.62 -3.91
N THR A 669 -31.76 -62.06 -4.31
CA THR A 669 -30.45 -62.36 -3.74
C THR A 669 -29.83 -61.07 -3.22
N ALA A 670 -29.43 -61.06 -1.95
CA ALA A 670 -28.71 -59.97 -1.33
C ALA A 670 -27.21 -60.00 -1.74
N PRO A 671 -26.54 -58.84 -1.76
CA PRO A 671 -25.09 -58.79 -1.96
C PRO A 671 -24.35 -59.50 -0.82
N ALA A 672 -23.09 -59.88 -1.03
CA ALA A 672 -22.23 -60.39 0.04
C ALA A 672 -22.18 -59.41 1.22
N GLU A 673 -22.04 -59.94 2.44
CA GLU A 673 -21.99 -59.18 3.72
C GLU A 673 -23.32 -58.54 4.16
N ALA A 674 -24.35 -58.52 3.31
CA ALA A 674 -25.67 -58.11 3.75
C ALA A 674 -26.29 -59.12 4.71
N VAL A 675 -26.75 -58.63 5.85
CA VAL A 675 -27.46 -59.40 6.88
C VAL A 675 -28.95 -59.07 6.92
N LYS A 676 -29.37 -57.92 6.37
CA LYS A 676 -30.76 -57.47 6.31
C LYS A 676 -31.13 -56.93 4.93
N ILE A 677 -32.40 -57.05 4.58
CA ILE A 677 -33.04 -56.48 3.39
C ILE A 677 -34.26 -55.68 3.84
N ALA A 678 -34.42 -54.46 3.33
CA ALA A 678 -35.58 -53.62 3.58
C ALA A 678 -36.36 -53.34 2.29
N LEU A 679 -37.69 -53.47 2.37
CA LEU A 679 -38.63 -53.05 1.34
C LEU A 679 -38.96 -51.57 1.52
N ILE A 680 -38.73 -50.79 0.47
CA ILE A 680 -39.06 -49.37 0.39
C ILE A 680 -40.15 -49.18 -0.66
N VAL A 681 -41.23 -48.52 -0.28
CA VAL A 681 -42.31 -48.10 -1.18
C VAL A 681 -42.60 -46.63 -0.86
N ASP A 682 -42.74 -45.79 -1.89
CA ASP A 682 -42.94 -44.34 -1.74
C ASP A 682 -41.88 -43.67 -0.84
N ASN A 683 -40.60 -44.06 -1.01
CA ASN A 683 -39.45 -43.63 -0.20
C ASN A 683 -39.55 -43.93 1.31
N LYS A 684 -40.49 -44.76 1.73
CA LYS A 684 -40.65 -45.20 3.12
C LYS A 684 -40.31 -46.67 3.26
N GLU A 685 -39.48 -47.00 4.25
CA GLU A 685 -39.28 -48.40 4.63
C GLU A 685 -40.58 -48.97 5.19
N ILE A 686 -41.08 -50.03 4.54
CA ILE A 686 -42.31 -50.72 4.92
C ILE A 686 -42.01 -51.82 5.94
N ARG A 687 -40.98 -52.62 5.70
CA ARG A 687 -40.47 -53.65 6.61
C ARG A 687 -39.09 -54.12 6.18
N SER A 688 -38.40 -54.82 7.09
CA SER A 688 -37.13 -55.48 6.82
C SER A 688 -37.10 -56.94 7.30
N VAL A 689 -36.28 -57.75 6.64
CA VAL A 689 -36.08 -59.17 6.92
C VAL A 689 -34.58 -59.49 6.95
N ASN A 690 -34.19 -60.57 7.64
CA ASN A 690 -32.82 -61.05 7.59
C ASN A 690 -32.53 -61.76 6.26
N VAL A 691 -31.28 -61.69 5.82
CA VAL A 691 -30.77 -62.44 4.65
C VAL A 691 -30.45 -63.87 5.09
N ALA A 692 -30.88 -64.87 4.31
CA ALA A 692 -30.56 -66.26 4.59
C ALA A 692 -29.07 -66.56 4.33
N ALA A 693 -28.52 -67.61 4.93
CA ALA A 693 -27.09 -67.95 4.81
C ALA A 693 -26.59 -68.18 3.36
N ASN A 694 -27.50 -68.54 2.45
CA ASN A 694 -27.21 -68.69 1.01
C ASN A 694 -27.34 -67.38 0.21
N GLY A 695 -27.53 -66.23 0.87
CA GLY A 695 -27.72 -64.92 0.26
C GLY A 695 -29.15 -64.63 -0.23
N SER A 696 -30.08 -65.59 -0.19
CA SER A 696 -31.46 -65.34 -0.63
C SER A 696 -32.28 -64.57 0.41
N TYR A 697 -33.26 -63.80 -0.06
CA TYR A 697 -34.25 -63.15 0.80
C TYR A 697 -35.67 -63.37 0.28
N SER A 698 -36.65 -63.31 1.19
CA SER A 698 -38.07 -63.37 0.90
C SER A 698 -38.79 -62.41 1.84
N ILE A 699 -39.37 -61.34 1.29
CA ILE A 699 -40.06 -60.29 2.05
C ILE A 699 -41.54 -60.27 1.65
N TYR A 700 -42.44 -60.31 2.64
CA TYR A 700 -43.89 -60.38 2.38
C TYR A 700 -44.38 -59.03 1.84
N GLY A 701 -45.04 -59.05 0.69
CA GLY A 701 -45.49 -57.83 -0.03
C GLY A 701 -46.98 -57.80 -0.36
N ASN A 702 -47.70 -58.90 -0.18
CA ASN A 702 -49.09 -58.99 -0.66
C ASN A 702 -50.09 -58.12 0.12
N ASP A 703 -49.77 -57.73 1.35
CA ASP A 703 -50.56 -56.77 2.14
C ASP A 703 -50.26 -55.30 1.78
N VAL A 704 -49.23 -55.04 0.97
CA VAL A 704 -48.87 -53.69 0.56
C VAL A 704 -49.75 -53.28 -0.60
N ALA A 705 -50.69 -52.35 -0.35
CA ALA A 705 -51.69 -51.93 -1.33
C ALA A 705 -51.10 -51.43 -2.66
N ALA A 706 -49.94 -50.76 -2.63
CA ALA A 706 -49.23 -50.32 -3.83
C ALA A 706 -48.78 -51.51 -4.70
N LEU A 707 -48.42 -52.63 -4.09
CA LEU A 707 -47.96 -53.84 -4.79
C LEU A 707 -49.09 -54.66 -5.42
N GLN A 708 -50.35 -54.23 -5.25
CA GLN A 708 -51.53 -54.84 -5.88
C GLN A 708 -51.91 -54.18 -7.22
N LYS A 709 -51.06 -53.28 -7.74
CA LYS A 709 -51.30 -52.55 -8.98
C LYS A 709 -50.18 -52.81 -9.97
N GLU A 710 -50.53 -53.12 -11.21
CA GLU A 710 -49.57 -53.29 -12.30
C GLU A 710 -48.80 -52.00 -12.54
N GLY A 711 -47.49 -52.12 -12.78
CA GLY A 711 -46.58 -50.99 -13.02
C GLY A 711 -46.18 -50.20 -11.77
N ALA A 712 -46.69 -50.55 -10.59
CA ALA A 712 -46.25 -49.91 -9.35
C ALA A 712 -44.78 -50.26 -9.07
N THR A 713 -43.97 -49.26 -8.76
CA THR A 713 -42.55 -49.45 -8.45
C THR A 713 -42.31 -49.66 -6.96
N PHE A 714 -41.34 -50.50 -6.64
CA PHE A 714 -40.84 -50.67 -5.29
C PHE A 714 -39.33 -50.80 -5.30
N SER A 715 -38.72 -50.65 -4.13
CA SER A 715 -37.28 -50.70 -3.97
C SER A 715 -36.85 -51.63 -2.86
N ILE A 716 -35.69 -52.23 -3.02
CA ILE A 716 -35.05 -53.10 -2.05
C ILE A 716 -33.66 -52.52 -1.75
N VAL A 717 -33.34 -52.39 -0.46
CA VAL A 717 -32.00 -52.03 0.00
C VAL A 717 -31.47 -53.10 0.94
N ALA A 718 -30.18 -53.39 0.84
CA ALA A 718 -29.49 -54.32 1.72
C ALA A 718 -28.68 -53.57 2.79
N ARG A 719 -28.51 -54.20 3.96
CA ARG A 719 -27.69 -53.68 5.05
C ARG A 719 -26.78 -54.75 5.63
N ASP A 720 -25.54 -54.40 5.95
CA ASP A 720 -24.60 -55.28 6.66
C ASP A 720 -24.85 -55.29 8.18
N SER A 721 -24.01 -56.02 8.92
CA SER A 721 -24.06 -56.07 10.39
C SER A 721 -23.77 -54.73 11.08
N ASN A 722 -23.18 -53.78 10.36
CA ASN A 722 -22.89 -52.42 10.81
C ASN A 722 -23.93 -51.40 10.34
N ASN A 723 -25.04 -51.85 9.74
CA ASN A 723 -26.10 -51.02 9.18
C ASN A 723 -25.65 -50.15 7.97
N LEU A 724 -24.55 -50.50 7.32
CA LEU A 724 -24.11 -49.90 6.06
C LEU A 724 -25.08 -50.27 4.94
N VAL A 725 -25.53 -49.29 4.16
CA VAL A 725 -26.54 -49.49 3.12
C VAL A 725 -25.93 -49.80 1.75
N SER A 726 -26.62 -50.63 0.98
CA SER A 726 -26.32 -50.85 -0.44
C SER A 726 -26.83 -49.73 -1.33
N GLU A 727 -26.48 -49.80 -2.61
CA GLU A 727 -27.28 -49.14 -3.64
C GLU A 727 -28.73 -49.66 -3.62
N ILE A 728 -29.65 -48.80 -4.05
CA ILE A 728 -31.08 -49.10 -4.12
C ILE A 728 -31.34 -49.92 -5.38
N ALA A 729 -31.89 -51.12 -5.22
CA ALA A 729 -32.45 -51.87 -6.33
C ALA A 729 -33.93 -51.49 -6.50
N THR A 730 -34.36 -51.25 -7.73
CA THR A 730 -35.76 -50.92 -8.06
C THR A 730 -36.35 -52.02 -8.94
N SER A 731 -37.65 -52.28 -8.78
CA SER A 731 -38.41 -53.19 -9.63
C SER A 731 -39.86 -52.72 -9.72
N GLU A 732 -40.61 -53.30 -10.66
CA GLU A 732 -42.01 -53.00 -10.90
C GLU A 732 -42.89 -54.25 -10.72
N VAL A 733 -44.14 -54.02 -10.36
CA VAL A 733 -45.16 -55.07 -10.24
C VAL A 733 -45.65 -55.46 -11.63
N LYS A 734 -45.51 -56.74 -11.99
CA LYS A 734 -45.94 -57.31 -13.27
C LYS A 734 -47.33 -57.96 -13.16
N SER A 735 -48.05 -58.09 -14.27
CA SER A 735 -49.24 -58.94 -14.37
C SER A 735 -48.95 -60.20 -15.19
N VAL A 736 -49.75 -61.25 -15.00
CA VAL A 736 -49.74 -62.42 -15.90
C VAL A 736 -50.66 -62.11 -17.06
N LEU A 737 -50.12 -62.14 -18.29
CA LEU A 737 -50.89 -61.89 -19.50
C LEU A 737 -52.06 -62.88 -19.64
N GLU A 738 -53.19 -62.35 -20.10
CA GLU A 738 -54.40 -63.15 -20.36
C GLU A 738 -54.16 -64.15 -21.50
N PRO A 739 -54.74 -65.36 -21.43
CA PRO A 739 -54.73 -66.30 -22.54
C PRO A 739 -55.73 -65.85 -23.62
N THR A 740 -55.52 -66.26 -24.87
CA THR A 740 -56.52 -66.09 -25.93
C THR A 740 -57.46 -67.30 -25.99
N LEU A 741 -58.70 -67.10 -26.43
CA LEU A 741 -59.69 -68.17 -26.59
C LEU A 741 -60.08 -68.38 -28.06
N ASN A 742 -60.14 -69.64 -28.49
CA ASN A 742 -60.83 -70.02 -29.71
C ASN A 742 -62.34 -70.14 -29.46
N ARG A 743 -63.14 -70.04 -30.52
CA ARG A 743 -64.61 -70.24 -30.45
C ARG A 743 -64.94 -71.63 -29.94
N TYR A 744 -65.96 -71.74 -29.08
CA TYR A 744 -66.44 -73.00 -28.52
C TYR A 744 -67.92 -73.23 -28.86
N GLN A 745 -68.26 -74.40 -29.39
CA GLN A 745 -69.62 -74.81 -29.76
C GLN A 745 -70.13 -75.98 -28.90
N VAL A 746 -71.45 -76.05 -28.68
CA VAL A 746 -72.10 -77.13 -27.92
C VAL A 746 -71.66 -78.50 -28.46
N GLY A 747 -71.20 -79.36 -27.56
CA GLY A 747 -70.75 -80.72 -27.87
C GLY A 747 -69.28 -80.87 -28.24
N GLN A 748 -68.51 -79.77 -28.32
CA GLN A 748 -67.06 -79.87 -28.49
C GLN A 748 -66.40 -80.39 -27.21
N ALA A 749 -65.43 -81.31 -27.35
CA ALA A 749 -64.83 -81.92 -26.17
C ALA A 749 -63.92 -80.98 -25.35
N HIS A 750 -63.35 -79.93 -25.97
CA HIS A 750 -62.31 -79.10 -25.37
C HIS A 750 -62.48 -77.60 -25.62
N VAL A 751 -62.20 -76.79 -24.60
CA VAL A 751 -61.85 -75.36 -24.76
C VAL A 751 -60.39 -75.28 -25.19
N THR A 752 -60.09 -74.46 -26.20
CA THR A 752 -58.73 -74.31 -26.74
C THR A 752 -58.35 -72.85 -26.94
N GLY A 753 -57.05 -72.56 -27.03
CA GLY A 753 -56.52 -71.21 -27.22
C GLY A 753 -55.00 -71.15 -27.11
N LEU A 754 -54.44 -69.95 -26.92
CA LEU A 754 -53.01 -69.72 -26.72
C LEU A 754 -52.72 -69.11 -25.35
N VAL A 755 -51.56 -69.43 -24.79
CA VAL A 755 -51.03 -68.77 -23.59
C VAL A 755 -49.78 -67.95 -23.93
N ALA A 756 -49.50 -66.93 -23.12
CA ALA A 756 -48.24 -66.20 -23.18
C ALA A 756 -47.06 -67.07 -22.72
N GLU A 757 -45.85 -66.65 -23.06
CA GLU A 757 -44.62 -67.27 -22.55
C GLU A 757 -44.55 -67.14 -21.01
N GLY A 758 -44.03 -68.18 -20.34
CA GLY A 758 -43.94 -68.21 -18.86
C GLY A 758 -45.19 -68.69 -18.13
N VAL A 759 -46.29 -68.97 -18.84
CA VAL A 759 -47.48 -69.63 -18.28
C VAL A 759 -47.20 -71.11 -18.08
N THR A 760 -47.40 -71.61 -16.85
CA THR A 760 -47.16 -73.00 -16.46
C THR A 760 -48.44 -73.80 -16.25
N ARG A 761 -49.57 -73.14 -15.98
CA ARG A 761 -50.90 -73.79 -15.87
C ARG A 761 -51.99 -72.92 -16.48
N ILE A 762 -53.08 -73.56 -16.90
CA ILE A 762 -54.27 -72.93 -17.47
C ILE A 762 -55.50 -73.60 -16.87
N ALA A 763 -56.56 -72.84 -16.59
CA ALA A 763 -57.77 -73.40 -16.00
C ALA A 763 -59.04 -72.73 -16.52
N VAL A 764 -60.12 -73.51 -16.59
CA VAL A 764 -61.46 -73.04 -16.93
C VAL A 764 -62.35 -72.98 -15.69
N TYR A 765 -63.17 -71.95 -15.61
CA TYR A 765 -64.09 -71.65 -14.53
C TYR A 765 -65.50 -71.44 -15.10
N ASP A 766 -66.52 -71.80 -14.33
CA ASP A 766 -67.91 -71.49 -14.69
C ASP A 766 -68.23 -70.00 -14.50
N LYS A 767 -69.46 -69.59 -14.86
CA LYS A 767 -69.96 -68.23 -14.68
C LYS A 767 -69.95 -67.72 -13.24
N SER A 768 -69.93 -68.62 -12.24
CA SER A 768 -69.85 -68.26 -10.82
C SER A 768 -68.40 -68.05 -10.35
N GLY A 769 -67.41 -68.32 -11.20
CA GLY A 769 -66.00 -68.27 -10.86
C GLY A 769 -65.50 -69.52 -10.15
N LYS A 770 -66.26 -70.62 -10.14
CA LYS A 770 -65.82 -71.90 -9.59
C LYS A 770 -64.92 -72.61 -10.59
N LEU A 771 -63.77 -73.09 -10.11
CA LEU A 771 -62.83 -73.88 -10.92
C LEU A 771 -63.49 -75.18 -11.38
N LEU A 772 -63.53 -75.40 -12.69
CA LEU A 772 -64.03 -76.64 -13.29
C LEU A 772 -62.89 -77.61 -13.56
N ARG A 773 -61.86 -77.17 -14.30
CA ARG A 773 -60.74 -78.05 -14.69
C ARG A 773 -59.48 -77.27 -15.05
N TYR A 774 -58.32 -77.89 -14.79
CA TYR A 774 -57.03 -77.47 -15.35
C TYR A 774 -56.81 -78.10 -16.73
N GLY A 775 -56.17 -77.37 -17.64
CA GLY A 775 -55.82 -77.85 -18.98
C GLY A 775 -54.37 -78.26 -19.14
N GLN A 776 -54.11 -78.90 -20.27
CA GLN A 776 -52.77 -79.15 -20.76
C GLN A 776 -52.32 -77.97 -21.63
N ILE A 777 -51.08 -77.52 -21.41
CA ILE A 777 -50.39 -76.56 -22.28
C ILE A 777 -49.35 -77.34 -23.08
N ASN A 778 -49.37 -77.16 -24.40
CA ASN A 778 -48.44 -77.79 -25.32
C ASN A 778 -47.18 -76.93 -25.52
N ALA A 779 -46.11 -77.53 -26.04
CA ALA A 779 -44.85 -76.84 -26.27
C ALA A 779 -44.96 -75.66 -27.26
N ASP A 780 -45.95 -75.69 -28.17
CA ASP A 780 -46.25 -74.60 -29.10
C ASP A 780 -47.07 -73.46 -28.48
N ARG A 781 -47.31 -73.51 -27.16
CA ARG A 781 -48.13 -72.58 -26.35
C ARG A 781 -49.64 -72.65 -26.64
N THR A 782 -50.11 -73.64 -27.38
CA THR A 782 -51.55 -73.95 -27.43
C THR A 782 -51.98 -74.65 -26.15
N PHE A 783 -53.23 -74.48 -25.74
CA PHE A 783 -53.81 -75.24 -24.65
C PHE A 783 -55.08 -75.98 -25.04
N LYS A 784 -55.38 -77.06 -24.30
CA LYS A 784 -56.64 -77.81 -24.36
C LYS A 784 -57.15 -78.09 -22.95
N ILE A 785 -58.42 -77.79 -22.70
CA ILE A 785 -59.11 -78.08 -21.44
C ILE A 785 -60.36 -78.90 -21.78
N TYR A 786 -60.46 -80.15 -21.30
CA TYR A 786 -61.62 -81.00 -21.54
C TYR A 786 -62.84 -80.49 -20.75
N VAL A 787 -63.98 -80.31 -21.42
CA VAL A 787 -65.21 -79.72 -20.85
C VAL A 787 -66.51 -80.42 -21.28
N GLU A 788 -66.44 -81.48 -22.08
CA GLU A 788 -67.63 -82.17 -22.62
C GLU A 788 -68.59 -82.69 -21.53
N ASP A 789 -68.02 -83.16 -20.42
CA ASP A 789 -68.73 -83.69 -19.27
C ASP A 789 -69.30 -82.59 -18.36
N GLN A 790 -69.00 -81.33 -18.64
CA GLN A 790 -69.46 -80.19 -17.86
C GLN A 790 -70.82 -79.73 -18.39
N GLU A 791 -71.83 -79.78 -17.53
CA GLU A 791 -73.22 -79.42 -17.87
C GLU A 791 -73.35 -77.99 -18.40
N SER A 792 -72.57 -77.04 -17.87
CA SER A 792 -72.53 -75.64 -18.32
C SER A 792 -72.07 -75.47 -19.76
N PHE A 793 -71.36 -76.45 -20.33
CA PHE A 793 -70.89 -76.44 -21.71
C PHE A 793 -71.85 -77.13 -22.69
N ARG A 794 -73.00 -77.64 -22.20
CA ARG A 794 -74.08 -78.26 -22.98
C ARG A 794 -75.22 -77.29 -23.30
N VAL A 795 -75.23 -76.11 -22.70
CA VAL A 795 -76.28 -75.10 -22.85
C VAL A 795 -75.75 -73.94 -23.69
N ALA A 796 -76.34 -73.73 -24.87
CA ALA A 796 -76.00 -72.58 -25.70
C ALA A 796 -76.33 -71.27 -24.97
N GLY A 797 -75.42 -70.30 -25.02
CA GLY A 797 -75.53 -69.00 -24.37
C GLY A 797 -74.90 -68.90 -22.97
N GLU A 798 -74.50 -70.02 -22.35
CA GLU A 798 -73.75 -69.97 -21.08
C GLU A 798 -72.34 -69.43 -21.27
N SER A 799 -71.87 -68.66 -20.28
CA SER A 799 -70.51 -68.09 -20.28
C SER A 799 -69.58 -68.84 -19.33
N PHE A 800 -68.30 -68.87 -19.67
CA PHE A 800 -67.22 -69.40 -18.83
C PHE A 800 -66.04 -68.44 -18.85
N THR A 801 -65.08 -68.63 -17.95
CA THR A 801 -63.81 -67.88 -17.99
C THR A 801 -62.61 -68.82 -17.99
N VAL A 802 -61.49 -68.34 -18.54
CA VAL A 802 -60.20 -69.05 -18.52
C VAL A 802 -59.16 -68.15 -17.89
N ARG A 803 -58.27 -68.73 -17.07
CA ARG A 803 -57.17 -68.00 -16.43
C ARG A 803 -55.85 -68.75 -16.57
N ALA A 804 -54.79 -68.01 -16.86
CA ALA A 804 -53.43 -68.48 -16.94
C ALA A 804 -52.71 -68.29 -15.59
N PHE A 805 -51.76 -69.18 -15.30
CA PHE A 805 -50.92 -69.14 -14.11
C PHE A 805 -49.47 -69.22 -14.52
N ASN A 806 -48.62 -68.40 -13.93
CA ASN A 806 -47.18 -68.52 -14.11
C ASN A 806 -46.55 -69.47 -13.05
N ALA A 807 -45.23 -69.63 -13.12
CA ALA A 807 -44.48 -70.45 -12.17
C ALA A 807 -44.54 -69.96 -10.72
N SER A 808 -44.73 -68.65 -10.48
CA SER A 808 -44.88 -68.10 -9.13
C SER A 808 -46.28 -68.34 -8.53
N GLY A 809 -47.22 -68.85 -9.33
CA GLY A 809 -48.61 -69.05 -8.95
C GLY A 809 -49.49 -67.80 -9.10
N ALA A 810 -48.95 -66.71 -9.64
CA ALA A 810 -49.75 -65.53 -9.98
C ALA A 810 -50.73 -65.88 -11.12
N ILE A 811 -51.89 -65.23 -11.09
CA ILE A 811 -53.05 -65.58 -11.94
C ILE A 811 -53.33 -64.39 -12.86
N SER A 812 -53.62 -64.68 -14.13
CA SER A 812 -54.08 -63.65 -15.06
C SER A 812 -55.47 -63.12 -14.69
N SER A 813 -55.81 -61.96 -15.25
CA SER A 813 -57.20 -61.58 -15.41
C SER A 813 -57.99 -62.66 -16.19
N PRO A 814 -59.30 -62.83 -15.91
CA PRO A 814 -60.12 -63.86 -16.56
C PRO A 814 -60.50 -63.44 -17.98
N VAL A 815 -60.22 -64.31 -18.96
CA VAL A 815 -60.75 -64.15 -20.32
C VAL A 815 -62.10 -64.86 -20.42
N GLN A 816 -63.12 -64.20 -20.96
CA GLN A 816 -64.48 -64.73 -21.03
C GLN A 816 -64.75 -65.44 -22.37
N GLY A 817 -65.39 -66.61 -22.31
CA GLY A 817 -65.93 -67.35 -23.46
C GLY A 817 -67.43 -67.60 -23.34
N THR A 818 -68.10 -67.88 -24.46
CA THR A 818 -69.54 -68.21 -24.54
C THR A 818 -69.75 -69.49 -25.35
N VAL A 819 -70.73 -70.31 -24.98
CA VAL A 819 -71.09 -71.56 -25.65
C VAL A 819 -72.07 -71.29 -26.81
N GLU A 820 -71.72 -71.68 -28.05
CA GLU A 820 -72.52 -71.41 -29.28
C GLU A 820 -73.28 -72.65 -29.84
N ALA A 821 -74.41 -72.48 -30.55
CA ALA A 821 -75.26 -73.56 -31.12
C ALA A 821 -74.79 -74.13 -32.49
N HIS A 822 -75.24 -75.34 -32.88
CA HIS A 822 -74.80 -76.13 -34.07
C HIS A 822 -75.76 -76.02 -35.30
N GLY A 823 -75.28 -76.11 -36.56
CA GLY A 823 -76.05 -75.69 -37.77
C GLY A 823 -76.28 -76.70 -38.94
N LEU A 824 -77.02 -77.80 -38.77
CA LEU A 824 -77.56 -78.62 -39.90
C LEU A 824 -79.05 -78.33 -40.18
N VAL A 825 -79.51 -78.47 -41.42
CA VAL A 825 -80.90 -78.19 -41.85
C VAL A 825 -81.69 -79.49 -42.09
N ALA A 826 -83.03 -79.46 -41.97
CA ALA A 826 -83.91 -80.59 -42.26
C ALA A 826 -83.82 -81.02 -43.76
N PRO A 827 -83.86 -82.32 -44.08
CA PRO A 827 -83.82 -82.80 -45.48
C PRO A 827 -85.16 -82.62 -46.21
N THR A 828 -85.23 -82.94 -47.50
CA THR A 828 -86.46 -82.95 -48.33
C THR A 828 -86.85 -84.38 -48.70
N VAL A 829 -88.14 -84.67 -48.92
CA VAL A 829 -88.66 -85.99 -49.34
C VAL A 829 -89.47 -85.86 -50.64
N ASN A 830 -89.23 -86.75 -51.60
CA ASN A 830 -90.02 -86.87 -52.83
C ASN A 830 -91.34 -87.61 -52.59
N ASP A 831 -92.33 -87.40 -53.47
CA ASP A 831 -93.59 -88.15 -53.44
C ASP A 831 -93.38 -89.67 -53.41
N PHE A 832 -94.02 -90.32 -52.44
CA PHE A 832 -93.90 -91.76 -52.21
C PHE A 832 -95.26 -92.45 -52.39
N TYR A 833 -95.36 -93.35 -53.38
CA TYR A 833 -96.61 -94.06 -53.70
C TYR A 833 -96.63 -95.47 -53.11
N LEU A 834 -97.82 -95.99 -52.80
CA LEU A 834 -98.02 -97.33 -52.27
C LEU A 834 -97.27 -98.37 -53.12
N ASN A 835 -96.60 -99.32 -52.46
CA ASN A 835 -95.74 -100.34 -53.08
C ASN A 835 -94.46 -99.84 -53.76
N SER A 836 -94.09 -98.56 -53.62
CA SER A 836 -92.76 -98.10 -54.02
C SER A 836 -91.68 -98.73 -53.15
N ALA A 837 -90.57 -99.13 -53.78
CA ALA A 837 -89.50 -99.83 -53.06
C ALA A 837 -88.59 -98.89 -52.25
N TYR A 838 -88.55 -97.59 -52.56
CA TYR A 838 -87.63 -96.63 -51.95
C TYR A 838 -88.31 -95.29 -51.64
N VAL A 839 -87.98 -94.71 -50.49
CA VAL A 839 -88.16 -93.27 -50.18
C VAL A 839 -86.91 -92.53 -50.66
N LYS A 840 -87.07 -91.40 -51.35
CA LYS A 840 -85.96 -90.61 -51.92
C LYS A 840 -86.08 -89.14 -51.55
N GLY A 841 -84.97 -88.41 -51.56
CA GLY A 841 -84.94 -86.98 -51.19
C GLY A 841 -83.54 -86.36 -51.26
N THR A 842 -83.37 -85.16 -50.69
CA THR A 842 -82.07 -84.47 -50.60
C THR A 842 -81.76 -83.95 -49.19
N ALA A 843 -80.49 -83.81 -48.82
CA ALA A 843 -80.03 -83.29 -47.52
C ALA A 843 -79.02 -82.14 -47.68
N SER A 844 -78.94 -81.25 -46.69
CA SER A 844 -78.06 -80.06 -46.72
C SER A 844 -76.57 -80.44 -46.68
N THR A 845 -75.73 -79.59 -47.28
CA THR A 845 -74.26 -79.66 -47.18
C THR A 845 -73.81 -79.84 -45.72
N GLY A 846 -72.99 -80.87 -45.47
CA GLY A 846 -72.56 -81.29 -44.13
C GLY A 846 -73.25 -82.54 -43.60
N ALA A 847 -74.39 -82.95 -44.18
CA ALA A 847 -75.01 -84.23 -43.91
C ALA A 847 -74.23 -85.38 -44.58
N THR A 848 -73.86 -86.38 -43.80
CA THR A 848 -73.20 -87.60 -44.31
C THR A 848 -74.19 -88.76 -44.46
N ARG A 849 -75.27 -88.75 -43.67
CA ARG A 849 -76.32 -89.79 -43.67
C ARG A 849 -77.69 -89.16 -43.43
N VAL A 850 -78.75 -89.91 -43.71
CA VAL A 850 -80.13 -89.63 -43.29
C VAL A 850 -80.70 -90.80 -42.50
N ARG A 851 -81.66 -90.53 -41.62
CA ARG A 851 -82.35 -91.51 -40.78
C ARG A 851 -83.85 -91.49 -41.08
N LEU A 852 -84.41 -92.64 -41.44
CA LEU A 852 -85.85 -92.89 -41.49
C LEU A 852 -86.37 -93.30 -40.12
N SER A 853 -87.41 -92.62 -39.65
CA SER A 853 -88.18 -93.01 -38.48
C SER A 853 -89.67 -93.16 -38.82
N VAL A 854 -90.35 -94.07 -38.14
CA VAL A 854 -91.81 -94.19 -38.16
C VAL A 854 -92.27 -94.20 -36.71
N ASP A 855 -93.26 -93.39 -36.36
CA ASP A 855 -93.75 -93.20 -34.99
C ASP A 855 -92.63 -92.89 -33.97
N GLY A 856 -91.65 -92.06 -34.38
CA GLY A 856 -90.49 -91.67 -33.58
C GLY A 856 -89.39 -92.75 -33.43
N VAL A 857 -89.60 -93.95 -33.95
CA VAL A 857 -88.63 -95.05 -33.88
C VAL A 857 -87.78 -95.10 -35.14
N ALA A 858 -86.46 -95.03 -34.98
CA ALA A 858 -85.51 -95.12 -36.09
C ALA A 858 -85.54 -96.53 -36.72
N ILE A 859 -85.94 -96.60 -37.99
CA ILE A 859 -86.05 -97.86 -38.75
C ILE A 859 -84.79 -98.13 -39.57
N ARG A 860 -84.25 -97.11 -40.24
CA ARG A 860 -83.10 -97.29 -41.14
C ARG A 860 -82.28 -96.02 -41.28
N VAL A 861 -80.99 -96.15 -41.57
CA VAL A 861 -80.12 -95.05 -42.00
C VAL A 861 -79.60 -95.30 -43.41
N ALA A 862 -79.42 -94.24 -44.19
CA ALA A 862 -78.84 -94.29 -45.53
C ALA A 862 -77.77 -93.21 -45.69
N ALA A 863 -76.76 -93.48 -46.51
CA ALA A 863 -75.77 -92.47 -46.87
C ALA A 863 -76.41 -91.37 -47.73
N VAL A 864 -75.90 -90.15 -47.57
CA VAL A 864 -76.17 -89.03 -48.48
C VAL A 864 -75.07 -89.02 -49.53
N SER A 865 -75.45 -89.02 -50.80
CA SER A 865 -74.53 -88.96 -51.93
C SER A 865 -73.87 -87.57 -52.00
N SER A 866 -72.77 -87.44 -52.73
CA SER A 866 -72.04 -86.17 -52.87
C SER A 866 -72.87 -85.04 -53.51
N ASP A 867 -73.92 -85.37 -54.26
CA ASP A 867 -74.88 -84.42 -54.81
C ASP A 867 -76.02 -84.05 -53.83
N GLY A 868 -75.95 -84.54 -52.60
CA GLY A 868 -76.95 -84.33 -51.56
C GLY A 868 -78.14 -85.29 -51.63
N SER A 869 -78.23 -86.17 -52.64
CA SER A 869 -79.36 -87.10 -52.79
C SER A 869 -79.26 -88.31 -51.87
N TYR A 870 -80.41 -88.85 -51.45
CA TYR A 870 -80.49 -90.10 -50.70
C TYR A 870 -81.63 -90.99 -51.19
N SER A 871 -81.51 -92.30 -50.93
CA SER A 871 -82.54 -93.30 -51.22
C SER A 871 -82.56 -94.37 -50.11
N ILE A 872 -83.72 -94.62 -49.53
CA ILE A 872 -83.92 -95.53 -48.39
C ILE A 872 -84.88 -96.64 -48.83
N TYR A 873 -84.45 -97.89 -48.78
CA TYR A 873 -85.30 -99.05 -49.12
C TYR A 873 -86.37 -99.28 -48.05
N VAL A 874 -87.63 -99.39 -48.49
CA VAL A 874 -88.81 -99.48 -47.62
C VAL A 874 -89.86 -100.51 -48.07
N ASN A 875 -89.59 -101.31 -49.10
CA ASN A 875 -90.59 -102.26 -49.61
C ASN A 875 -91.02 -103.32 -48.57
N ASP A 876 -90.11 -103.63 -47.63
CA ASP A 876 -90.28 -104.54 -46.50
C ASP A 876 -90.92 -103.88 -45.26
N VAL A 877 -91.10 -102.56 -45.27
CA VAL A 877 -91.65 -101.80 -44.14
C VAL A 877 -93.18 -101.87 -44.19
N ALA A 878 -93.75 -102.79 -43.42
CA ALA A 878 -95.20 -103.04 -43.37
C ALA A 878 -96.03 -101.77 -43.04
N ALA A 879 -95.51 -100.90 -42.19
CA ALA A 879 -96.17 -99.64 -41.81
C ALA A 879 -96.41 -98.67 -42.99
N LEU A 880 -95.66 -98.83 -44.10
CA LEU A 880 -95.79 -98.00 -45.29
C LEU A 880 -96.61 -98.66 -46.41
N LYS A 881 -97.30 -99.78 -46.11
CA LYS A 881 -98.19 -100.51 -47.04
C LYS A 881 -99.66 -100.06 -46.99
N GLN A 882 -99.90 -98.83 -46.54
CA GLN A 882 -101.22 -98.22 -46.50
C GLN A 882 -101.15 -96.76 -46.99
N VAL A 883 -102.11 -96.36 -47.82
CA VAL A 883 -102.25 -94.95 -48.24
C VAL A 883 -102.57 -94.08 -47.01
N GLY A 884 -101.85 -92.97 -46.86
CA GLY A 884 -101.99 -92.05 -45.73
C GLY A 884 -101.01 -92.28 -44.57
N ALA A 885 -100.24 -93.38 -44.56
CA ALA A 885 -99.21 -93.60 -43.54
C ALA A 885 -98.10 -92.53 -43.62
N THR A 886 -97.56 -92.12 -42.46
CA THR A 886 -96.53 -91.07 -42.35
C THR A 886 -95.17 -91.63 -41.91
N PHE A 887 -94.09 -90.96 -42.29
CA PHE A 887 -92.72 -91.28 -41.85
C PHE A 887 -91.86 -90.00 -41.75
N GLU A 888 -90.78 -90.05 -40.98
CA GLU A 888 -89.86 -88.93 -40.75
C GLU A 888 -88.48 -89.19 -41.33
N ILE A 889 -87.83 -88.17 -41.86
CA ILE A 889 -86.41 -88.21 -42.28
C ILE A 889 -85.61 -87.10 -41.57
N SER A 890 -84.53 -87.43 -40.86
CA SER A 890 -83.55 -86.47 -40.31
C SER A 890 -82.20 -86.60 -41.01
N ALA A 891 -81.45 -85.50 -41.20
CA ALA A 891 -80.06 -85.55 -41.67
C ALA A 891 -79.10 -85.74 -40.49
N LEU A 892 -77.96 -86.42 -40.72
CA LEU A 892 -76.94 -86.72 -39.72
C LEU A 892 -75.57 -86.22 -40.20
N ASP A 893 -74.83 -85.50 -39.36
CA ASP A 893 -73.42 -85.15 -39.64
C ASP A 893 -72.47 -86.35 -39.43
N GLY A 894 -71.17 -86.12 -39.64
CA GLY A 894 -70.12 -87.13 -39.42
C GLY A 894 -70.01 -87.64 -37.98
N ASN A 895 -70.64 -86.95 -37.02
CA ASN A 895 -70.67 -87.30 -35.59
C ASN A 895 -72.01 -87.92 -35.16
N ASN A 896 -72.90 -88.26 -36.11
CA ASN A 896 -74.24 -88.81 -35.87
C ASN A 896 -75.22 -87.88 -35.15
N VAL A 897 -74.97 -86.57 -35.17
CA VAL A 897 -75.91 -85.58 -34.61
C VAL A 897 -76.99 -85.27 -35.65
N ALA A 898 -78.26 -85.29 -35.23
CA ALA A 898 -79.42 -85.16 -36.13
C ALA A 898 -79.89 -83.72 -36.31
N SER A 899 -80.33 -83.37 -37.52
CA SER A 899 -81.15 -82.18 -37.78
C SER A 899 -82.63 -82.42 -37.43
N GLU A 900 -83.43 -81.35 -37.46
CA GLU A 900 -84.89 -81.44 -37.41
C GLU A 900 -85.44 -82.36 -38.53
N PRO A 901 -86.48 -83.18 -38.27
CA PRO A 901 -87.01 -84.12 -39.26
C PRO A 901 -87.96 -83.46 -40.28
N VAL A 902 -88.07 -84.07 -41.46
CA VAL A 902 -89.12 -83.81 -42.45
C VAL A 902 -90.11 -84.97 -42.50
N ILE A 903 -91.41 -84.69 -42.65
CA ILE A 903 -92.47 -85.70 -42.67
C ILE A 903 -92.89 -86.02 -44.12
N GLY A 904 -92.87 -87.31 -44.49
CA GLY A 904 -93.41 -87.84 -45.75
C GLY A 904 -94.70 -88.64 -45.55
N VAL A 905 -95.51 -88.78 -46.61
CA VAL A 905 -96.82 -89.47 -46.58
C VAL A 905 -96.95 -90.44 -47.76
N VAL A 906 -97.49 -91.64 -47.54
CA VAL A 906 -97.75 -92.65 -48.59
C VAL A 906 -98.99 -92.28 -49.43
N LYS A 907 -98.84 -92.15 -50.75
CA LYS A 907 -99.90 -91.79 -51.72
C LYS A 907 -100.47 -93.00 -52.49
N GLY A 908 -101.72 -92.94 -52.94
CA GLY A 908 -102.35 -93.91 -53.87
C GLY A 908 -102.36 -93.42 -55.32
N LEU A 909 -102.74 -94.27 -56.28
CA LEU A 909 -102.97 -93.86 -57.68
C LEU A 909 -104.37 -93.30 -57.87
N GLU A 910 -104.50 -92.24 -58.66
CA GLU A 910 -105.81 -91.68 -59.03
C GLU A 910 -106.59 -92.64 -59.96
N PRO A 911 -107.92 -92.76 -59.81
CA PRO A 911 -108.77 -93.53 -60.72
C PRO A 911 -108.72 -92.99 -62.16
N PRO A 912 -108.81 -93.86 -63.20
CA PRO A 912 -108.91 -93.41 -64.58
C PRO A 912 -110.24 -92.67 -64.82
N VAL A 913 -110.25 -91.75 -65.77
CA VAL A 913 -111.48 -91.16 -66.32
C VAL A 913 -111.86 -91.95 -67.56
N VAL A 914 -113.12 -92.43 -67.65
CA VAL A 914 -113.62 -93.22 -68.79
C VAL A 914 -114.68 -92.44 -69.54
N ASN A 915 -114.54 -92.34 -70.86
CA ASN A 915 -115.54 -91.73 -71.73
C ASN A 915 -116.77 -92.65 -71.88
N PRO A 916 -117.99 -92.11 -72.11
CA PRO A 916 -119.19 -92.92 -72.33
C PRO A 916 -119.02 -93.95 -73.44
N TYR A 917 -119.39 -95.20 -73.18
CA TYR A 917 -119.30 -96.30 -74.12
C TYR A 917 -120.70 -96.76 -74.57
N ARG A 918 -120.90 -96.89 -75.88
CA ARG A 918 -122.15 -97.34 -76.51
C ARG A 918 -121.99 -98.73 -77.12
N VAL A 919 -123.07 -99.50 -77.13
CA VAL A 919 -123.09 -100.85 -77.71
C VAL A 919 -122.56 -100.86 -79.15
N SER A 920 -121.75 -101.86 -79.48
CA SER A 920 -121.05 -102.02 -80.76
C SER A 920 -119.98 -100.97 -81.09
N GLN A 921 -119.59 -100.07 -80.17
CA GLN A 921 -118.37 -99.27 -80.35
C GLN A 921 -117.14 -100.17 -80.29
N SER A 922 -116.15 -99.91 -81.15
CA SER A 922 -114.95 -100.75 -81.21
C SER A 922 -114.00 -100.52 -80.02
N TYR A 923 -114.12 -99.40 -79.30
CA TYR A 923 -113.18 -99.02 -78.24
C TYR A 923 -113.85 -98.38 -77.03
N VAL A 924 -113.30 -98.66 -75.85
CA VAL A 924 -113.46 -97.84 -74.66
C VAL A 924 -112.26 -96.89 -74.56
N THR A 925 -112.50 -95.62 -74.29
CA THR A 925 -111.46 -94.57 -74.24
C THR A 925 -111.52 -93.77 -72.95
N GLY A 926 -110.44 -93.09 -72.58
CA GLY A 926 -110.39 -92.25 -71.39
C GLY A 926 -109.02 -91.63 -71.14
N THR A 927 -108.81 -91.08 -69.94
CA THR A 927 -107.53 -90.46 -69.49
C THR A 927 -107.09 -90.97 -68.12
N VAL A 928 -105.79 -90.87 -67.82
CA VAL A 928 -105.14 -91.25 -66.56
C VAL A 928 -104.07 -90.24 -66.15
N SER A 929 -103.66 -90.27 -64.89
CA SER A 929 -102.54 -89.50 -64.37
C SER A 929 -101.17 -90.04 -64.85
N LYS A 930 -100.14 -89.19 -64.83
CA LYS A 930 -98.81 -89.44 -65.45
C LYS A 930 -98.06 -90.67 -64.88
N GLU A 931 -98.38 -91.06 -63.67
CA GLU A 931 -97.78 -92.18 -62.94
C GLU A 931 -98.38 -93.54 -63.33
N VAL A 932 -99.50 -93.55 -64.07
CA VAL A 932 -100.13 -94.77 -64.58
C VAL A 932 -99.39 -95.26 -65.83
N LYS A 933 -99.07 -96.55 -65.85
CA LYS A 933 -98.38 -97.22 -66.98
C LYS A 933 -99.24 -98.20 -67.75
N ARG A 934 -100.31 -98.72 -67.13
CA ARG A 934 -101.21 -99.71 -67.74
C ARG A 934 -102.65 -99.49 -67.30
N ILE A 935 -103.60 -99.82 -68.17
CA ILE A 935 -105.04 -99.76 -67.90
C ILE A 935 -105.68 -101.13 -68.18
N SER A 936 -106.73 -101.49 -67.46
CA SER A 936 -107.48 -102.73 -67.72
C SER A 936 -108.98 -102.52 -67.55
N ILE A 937 -109.78 -103.13 -68.43
CA ILE A 937 -111.23 -103.29 -68.28
C ILE A 937 -111.54 -104.62 -67.61
N PHE A 938 -112.49 -104.57 -66.69
CA PHE A 938 -113.05 -105.68 -65.94
C PHE A 938 -114.56 -105.75 -66.18
N ASP A 939 -115.14 -106.94 -66.17
CA ASP A 939 -116.59 -107.12 -66.14
C ASP A 939 -117.18 -106.76 -64.76
N LYS A 940 -118.50 -106.85 -64.63
CA LYS A 940 -119.20 -106.64 -63.35
C LYS A 940 -118.83 -107.63 -62.26
N ALA A 941 -118.27 -108.80 -62.60
CA ALA A 941 -117.77 -109.79 -61.64
C ALA A 941 -116.31 -109.53 -61.25
N GLY A 942 -115.66 -108.48 -61.80
CA GLY A 942 -114.27 -108.13 -61.52
C GLY A 942 -113.26 -109.00 -62.27
N VAL A 943 -113.67 -109.75 -63.29
CA VAL A 943 -112.78 -110.52 -64.17
C VAL A 943 -112.23 -109.60 -65.25
N ILE A 944 -110.92 -109.66 -65.52
CA ILE A 944 -110.30 -108.86 -66.58
C ILE A 944 -110.88 -109.29 -67.93
N LEU A 945 -111.54 -108.35 -68.60
CA LEU A 945 -111.99 -108.53 -69.98
C LEU A 945 -110.86 -108.22 -70.96
N LYS A 946 -110.13 -107.11 -70.72
CA LYS A 946 -109.06 -106.69 -71.63
C LYS A 946 -108.07 -105.76 -70.95
N ASN A 947 -106.79 -105.90 -71.29
CA ASN A 947 -105.75 -104.94 -70.94
C ASN A 947 -105.58 -103.91 -72.08
N GLY A 948 -105.30 -102.67 -71.72
CA GLY A 948 -104.92 -101.59 -72.62
C GLY A 948 -103.59 -100.96 -72.22
N GLN A 949 -103.00 -100.25 -73.18
CA GLN A 949 -101.86 -99.38 -72.94
C GLN A 949 -102.33 -97.94 -72.75
N VAL A 950 -101.52 -97.19 -72.00
CA VAL A 950 -101.68 -95.74 -71.80
C VAL A 950 -100.68 -95.05 -72.71
N ASN A 951 -101.13 -94.05 -73.45
CA ASN A 951 -100.29 -93.23 -74.30
C ASN A 951 -99.48 -92.23 -73.46
N GLU A 952 -98.37 -91.73 -74.01
CA GLU A 952 -97.52 -90.73 -73.31
C GLU A 952 -98.28 -89.44 -72.92
N ASP A 953 -99.33 -89.10 -73.65
CA ASP A 953 -100.20 -87.96 -73.38
C ASP A 953 -101.24 -88.19 -72.26
N GLY A 954 -101.21 -89.38 -71.62
CA GLY A 954 -102.14 -89.75 -70.55
C GLY A 954 -103.52 -90.22 -71.05
N THR A 955 -103.73 -90.38 -72.36
CA THR A 955 -104.96 -90.98 -72.91
C THR A 955 -104.86 -92.51 -73.00
N PHE A 956 -105.99 -93.21 -73.02
CA PHE A 956 -106.02 -94.64 -73.33
C PHE A 956 -107.17 -95.00 -74.28
N LYS A 957 -106.96 -96.09 -75.03
CA LYS A 957 -107.94 -96.65 -75.97
C LYS A 957 -107.84 -98.18 -75.97
N ILE A 958 -108.91 -98.85 -75.55
CA ILE A 958 -108.96 -100.31 -75.39
C ILE A 958 -109.91 -100.88 -76.43
N TYR A 959 -109.41 -101.73 -77.35
CA TYR A 959 -110.24 -102.39 -78.35
C TYR A 959 -111.10 -103.48 -77.71
N VAL A 960 -112.42 -103.37 -77.86
CA VAL A 960 -113.41 -104.20 -77.17
C VAL A 960 -114.43 -104.88 -78.09
N ASN A 961 -114.27 -104.74 -79.40
CA ASN A 961 -115.16 -105.39 -80.35
C ASN A 961 -115.14 -106.92 -80.17
N GLY A 962 -116.31 -107.55 -80.18
CA GLY A 962 -116.48 -109.00 -79.95
C GLY A 962 -116.49 -109.45 -78.49
N ILE A 963 -116.34 -108.55 -77.51
CA ILE A 963 -116.51 -108.89 -76.08
C ILE A 963 -118.01 -108.94 -75.77
N GLU A 964 -118.56 -110.14 -75.56
CA GLU A 964 -120.00 -110.37 -75.30
C GLU A 964 -120.51 -109.59 -74.08
N ALA A 965 -119.69 -109.52 -73.01
CA ALA A 965 -120.00 -108.77 -71.79
C ALA A 965 -120.19 -107.26 -72.01
N LEU A 966 -119.79 -106.73 -73.17
CA LEU A 966 -119.93 -105.32 -73.55
C LEU A 966 -121.03 -105.10 -74.61
N GLN A 967 -121.89 -106.10 -74.88
CA GLN A 967 -122.99 -106.02 -75.85
C GLN A 967 -124.37 -105.77 -75.23
N VAL A 968 -124.51 -105.84 -73.90
CA VAL A 968 -125.81 -105.68 -73.22
C VAL A 968 -125.97 -104.25 -72.74
N VAL A 969 -126.91 -103.51 -73.35
CA VAL A 969 -127.27 -102.15 -72.91
C VAL A 969 -127.77 -102.20 -71.47
N GLY A 970 -127.24 -101.31 -70.63
CA GLY A 970 -127.57 -101.21 -69.21
C GLY A 970 -126.65 -102.00 -68.28
N ASP A 971 -125.83 -102.93 -68.79
CA ASP A 971 -124.79 -103.59 -68.00
C ASP A 971 -123.58 -102.66 -67.78
N SER A 972 -122.76 -102.98 -66.78
CA SER A 972 -121.60 -102.18 -66.38
C SER A 972 -120.27 -102.92 -66.54
N PHE A 973 -119.21 -102.16 -66.78
CA PHE A 973 -117.82 -102.61 -66.71
C PHE A 973 -117.00 -101.67 -65.81
N THR A 974 -115.83 -102.11 -65.34
CA THR A 974 -114.93 -101.27 -64.53
C THR A 974 -113.61 -101.07 -65.24
N VAL A 975 -113.00 -99.89 -65.14
CA VAL A 975 -111.65 -99.62 -65.64
C VAL A 975 -110.74 -99.27 -64.48
N LYS A 976 -109.57 -99.92 -64.38
CA LYS A 976 -108.55 -99.65 -63.34
C LYS A 976 -107.22 -99.27 -63.96
N ALA A 977 -106.54 -98.32 -63.31
CA ALA A 977 -105.19 -97.89 -63.64
C ALA A 977 -104.15 -98.62 -62.78
N PHE A 978 -102.98 -98.87 -63.37
CA PHE A 978 -101.85 -99.53 -62.73
C PHE A 978 -100.57 -98.73 -62.96
N GLY A 979 -99.84 -98.47 -61.89
CA GLY A 979 -98.55 -97.79 -61.90
C GLY A 979 -97.40 -98.75 -62.17
N GLU A 980 -96.21 -98.20 -62.39
CA GLU A 980 -94.99 -98.96 -62.68
C GLU A 980 -94.59 -99.94 -61.56
N ASN A 981 -94.92 -99.58 -60.32
CA ASN A 981 -94.65 -100.35 -59.11
C ASN A 981 -95.78 -101.34 -58.74
N GLY A 982 -96.72 -101.60 -59.66
CA GLY A 982 -97.86 -102.49 -59.41
C GLY A 982 -98.93 -101.92 -58.49
N SER A 983 -98.82 -100.64 -58.08
CA SER A 983 -99.93 -99.93 -57.44
C SER A 983 -101.13 -99.91 -58.39
N MET A 984 -102.32 -100.04 -57.82
CA MET A 984 -103.58 -100.10 -58.56
C MET A 984 -104.47 -98.96 -58.04
N SER A 985 -105.10 -98.23 -58.96
CA SER A 985 -106.10 -97.22 -58.61
C SER A 985 -107.39 -97.89 -58.13
N ASP A 986 -108.24 -97.11 -57.48
CA ASP A 986 -109.65 -97.47 -57.41
C ASP A 986 -110.23 -97.52 -58.83
N GLY A 987 -111.15 -98.45 -59.08
CA GLY A 987 -111.74 -98.66 -60.39
C GLY A 987 -112.89 -97.72 -60.66
N ILE A 988 -113.01 -97.24 -61.91
CA ILE A 988 -114.14 -96.43 -62.35
C ILE A 988 -115.14 -97.29 -63.11
N VAL A 989 -116.43 -97.16 -62.79
CA VAL A 989 -117.50 -97.94 -63.42
C VAL A 989 -118.03 -97.20 -64.65
N GLY A 990 -118.03 -97.87 -65.81
CA GLY A 990 -118.69 -97.43 -67.04
C GLY A 990 -119.99 -98.20 -67.30
N ILE A 991 -121.04 -97.51 -67.74
CA ILE A 991 -122.32 -98.13 -68.11
C ILE A 991 -122.42 -98.22 -69.63
N ILE A 992 -122.84 -99.36 -70.16
CA ILE A 992 -123.02 -99.59 -71.59
C ILE A 992 -124.33 -98.94 -72.05
N GLN A 993 -124.23 -97.94 -72.92
CA GLN A 993 -125.38 -97.17 -73.42
C GLN A 993 -125.91 -97.73 -74.75
N ALA A 994 -127.19 -97.53 -75.05
CA ALA A 994 -127.76 -97.81 -76.37
C ALA A 994 -127.09 -96.96 -77.46
N LYS A 995 -127.08 -97.47 -78.70
CA LYS A 995 -126.41 -96.83 -79.83
C LYS A 995 -126.97 -95.43 -80.10
#